data_AF-A0A840DAT1-F1
#
_entry.id   AF-A0A840DAT1-F1
#
_cell.length_a   1.000
_cell.length_b   1.000
_cell.length_c   1.000
_cell.angle_alpha   90.00
_cell.angle_beta   90.00
_cell.angle_gamma   90.00
#
_symmetry.space_group_name_H-M   'P 1'
#
loop_
_entity.id
_entity.type
_entity.pdbx_description
1 polymer ?
#
loop_
_entity_poly.entity_id
_entity_poly.type
_entity_poly.pdbx_seq_one_letter_code
_entity_poly.pdbx_strand_id
1 'polypeptide(L)'
;MSKLRFRVVETAFKKKAVEVPVPAERPSEYFGKYVFNKEKMFKYLPSKVYNTLIDAIDNGAPLDRTIADEVASGMKKWATEMGVTHYTHWFSPLTEGTAEKHDAFVEHDGKGGMMEEFSGKLLVQQEPDASSFPNGGIRNTFEARGYSAWDPSSPAFIIDDTLCIPTVFIAYTGEALDYKAPLLKALRAVDKAATAVCHYFNPDVKKVVAFLGWEQEYFLIDEGLYAARPDLLLTGRTLMGHDSAKNQQLEDHYFGAIPTRVAAFMKDLEIESLKLGIPVKTRHNEVAPNQFELAPIYEECNLANDHNLLIMSVMRKVSRRHGFRVLLHEKPFKGVNGSGKHNNWSLGTDTGILLMGPGKTPEENLRFVTFVVNTLMAVYKHNGLLKAAISSATNAHRLGANEAPPAIISSFLGKQLTQVLGHIESSTIDDLISLSGKQGMKLDIPQIPELLIDNTDRNRTSPFAFTGNRFEFRAVGSQANCASAMIALNAALADQLTTFKKDVDALIEKGEPKISAILDVVRGYIKICKPIHFDGNGYSEEWKIEAAKRGLDCETSVPVIFDNYLKPESIAMFEATGVLSKKELHARNEVKWETYTKKIQIEARVLGDLAMNHIIPVATRYQTNLIDNVYKMQSLFPVDKATELSSKNLELIEEISVRTAFIKEHVDSMIEARKVANKIECEREKAIAYHDNIAPALEEIRYHIDKLELIVDNQMWTLPKYRELLFIR
;
A
#
# COMPACT_ATOMS: atom_id res chain seq x y z
N MET A 1 -10.47 29.27 22.54
CA MET A 1 -10.32 28.51 21.28
C MET A 1 -11.28 28.90 20.16
N SER A 2 -12.37 29.65 20.38
CA SER A 2 -13.40 29.94 19.34
C SER A 2 -12.94 30.69 18.08
N LYS A 3 -11.67 31.16 18.03
CA LYS A 3 -11.09 31.84 16.87
C LYS A 3 -9.95 31.07 16.18
N LEU A 4 -9.67 29.82 16.58
CA LEU A 4 -8.55 29.05 16.04
C LEU A 4 -8.72 28.79 14.54
N ARG A 5 -9.87 28.22 14.13
CA ARG A 5 -10.20 27.94 12.73
C ARG A 5 -9.99 29.16 11.82
N PHE A 6 -10.64 30.28 12.11
CA PHE A 6 -10.54 31.47 11.27
C PHE A 6 -9.12 32.03 11.21
N ARG A 7 -8.37 31.97 12.32
CA ARG A 7 -6.96 32.39 12.33
C ARG A 7 -6.09 31.52 11.44
N VAL A 8 -6.26 30.19 11.48
CA VAL A 8 -5.47 29.28 10.63
C VAL A 8 -5.87 29.40 9.17
N VAL A 9 -7.15 29.62 8.87
CA VAL A 9 -7.65 29.92 7.52
C VAL A 9 -7.01 31.20 6.97
N GLU A 10 -7.05 32.29 7.74
CA GLU A 10 -6.44 33.56 7.33
C GLU A 10 -4.92 33.41 7.11
N THR A 11 -4.25 32.66 7.98
CA THR A 11 -2.80 32.41 7.88
C THR A 11 -2.48 31.58 6.64
N ALA A 12 -3.27 30.56 6.33
CA ALA A 12 -3.08 29.71 5.16
C ALA A 12 -3.13 30.51 3.85
N PHE A 13 -4.10 31.42 3.69
CA PHE A 13 -4.20 32.30 2.52
C PHE A 13 -2.98 33.20 2.28
N LYS A 14 -2.22 33.51 3.32
CA LYS A 14 -1.05 34.40 3.24
C LYS A 14 0.26 33.64 2.98
N LYS A 15 0.26 32.30 3.07
CA LYS A 15 1.47 31.50 2.89
C LYS A 15 1.91 31.52 1.43
N LYS A 16 3.22 31.61 1.23
CA LYS A 16 3.87 31.60 -0.08
C LYS A 16 4.67 30.32 -0.25
N ALA A 17 5.00 29.99 -1.50
CA ALA A 17 5.88 28.88 -1.81
C ALA A 17 7.25 29.10 -1.15
N VAL A 18 7.78 28.05 -0.51
CA VAL A 18 9.14 28.07 0.02
C VAL A 18 10.11 28.03 -1.17
N GLU A 19 11.17 28.83 -1.11
CA GLU A 19 12.21 28.80 -2.13
C GLU A 19 13.00 27.50 -2.04
N VAL A 20 13.08 26.78 -3.16
CA VAL A 20 13.81 25.51 -3.26
C VAL A 20 15.07 25.73 -4.09
N PRO A 21 16.26 25.69 -3.48
CA PRO A 21 17.51 25.85 -4.21
C PRO A 21 17.66 24.71 -5.21
N VAL A 22 17.82 25.06 -6.48
CA VAL A 22 18.07 24.07 -7.54
C VAL A 22 19.54 23.71 -7.50
N PRO A 23 19.92 22.41 -7.42
CA PRO A 23 21.28 22.00 -7.64
C PRO A 23 21.81 22.56 -8.97
N ALA A 24 23.02 23.12 -8.96
CA ALA A 24 23.66 23.59 -10.20
C ALA A 24 23.97 22.42 -11.15
N GLU A 25 24.24 21.27 -10.56
CA GLU A 25 24.53 19.99 -11.20
C GLU A 25 23.27 19.36 -11.79
N ARG A 26 23.43 18.55 -12.85
CA ARG A 26 22.32 17.79 -13.45
C ARG A 26 21.84 16.67 -12.51
N PRO A 27 20.58 16.23 -12.59
CA PRO A 27 20.06 15.09 -11.81
C PRO A 27 20.93 13.83 -11.80
N SER A 28 21.58 13.52 -12.92
CA SER A 28 22.49 12.38 -13.04
C SER A 28 23.74 12.48 -12.17
N GLU A 29 24.18 13.68 -11.80
CA GLU A 29 25.41 13.89 -11.02
C GLU A 29 25.19 13.74 -9.51
N TYR A 30 23.98 14.04 -9.03
CA TYR A 30 23.63 13.87 -7.62
C TYR A 30 22.74 12.65 -7.35
N PHE A 31 22.36 11.88 -8.37
CA PHE A 31 21.59 10.65 -8.21
C PHE A 31 22.35 9.63 -7.36
N GLY A 32 21.71 9.10 -6.31
CA GLY A 32 22.33 8.16 -5.37
C GLY A 32 23.54 8.74 -4.63
N LYS A 33 23.63 10.07 -4.49
CA LYS A 33 24.69 10.76 -3.72
C LYS A 33 24.80 10.21 -2.29
N TYR A 34 23.66 9.96 -1.64
CA TYR A 34 23.57 9.47 -0.27
C TYR A 34 23.35 7.96 -0.18
N VAL A 35 23.75 7.19 -1.19
CA VAL A 35 23.57 5.72 -1.21
C VAL A 35 24.92 5.07 -1.40
N PHE A 36 25.30 4.09 -0.58
CA PHE A 36 26.51 3.29 -0.71
C PHE A 36 26.36 2.26 -1.84
N ASN A 37 26.20 2.75 -3.07
CA ASN A 37 25.95 1.96 -4.28
C ASN A 37 27.23 1.26 -4.79
N LYS A 38 27.11 0.45 -5.85
CA LYS A 38 28.24 -0.32 -6.44
C LYS A 38 29.46 0.56 -6.77
N GLU A 39 29.25 1.78 -7.25
CA GLU A 39 30.33 2.74 -7.54
C GLU A 39 31.10 3.12 -6.27
N LYS A 40 30.39 3.45 -5.18
CA LYS A 40 31.01 3.78 -3.90
C LYS A 40 31.64 2.54 -3.26
N MET A 41 30.97 1.40 -3.33
CA MET A 41 31.57 0.12 -2.90
C MET A 41 32.91 -0.11 -3.60
N PHE A 42 33.01 0.11 -4.92
CA PHE A 42 34.26 -0.03 -5.67
C PHE A 42 35.35 0.96 -5.21
N LYS A 43 34.97 2.20 -4.86
CA LYS A 43 35.88 3.23 -4.37
C LYS A 43 36.39 2.97 -2.94
N TYR A 44 35.53 2.48 -2.06
CA TYR A 44 35.80 2.40 -0.61
C TYR A 44 36.17 1.00 -0.12
N LEU A 45 35.94 -0.06 -0.91
CA LEU A 45 36.23 -1.44 -0.52
C LEU A 45 37.46 -2.00 -1.25
N PRO A 46 38.26 -2.87 -0.60
CA PRO A 46 39.28 -3.64 -1.29
C PRO A 46 38.69 -4.50 -2.42
N SER A 47 39.41 -4.67 -3.53
CA SER A 47 38.88 -5.32 -4.74
C SER A 47 38.35 -6.74 -4.51
N LYS A 48 38.98 -7.51 -3.63
CA LYS A 48 38.52 -8.86 -3.27
C LYS A 48 37.17 -8.81 -2.54
N VAL A 49 37.02 -7.92 -1.56
CA VAL A 49 35.79 -7.73 -0.80
C VAL A 49 34.68 -7.19 -1.68
N TYR A 50 34.98 -6.23 -2.56
CA TYR A 50 34.03 -5.74 -3.55
C TYR A 50 33.46 -6.88 -4.38
N ASN A 51 34.32 -7.71 -5.00
CA ASN A 51 33.87 -8.82 -5.84
C ASN A 51 33.01 -9.84 -5.06
N THR A 52 33.39 -10.18 -3.83
CA THR A 52 32.59 -11.08 -2.99
C THR A 52 31.25 -10.47 -2.59
N LEU A 53 31.20 -9.17 -2.27
CA LEU A 53 29.96 -8.49 -1.95
C LEU A 53 29.03 -8.40 -3.17
N ILE A 54 29.56 -8.12 -4.36
CA ILE A 54 28.78 -8.11 -5.60
C ILE A 54 28.19 -9.48 -5.90
N ASP A 55 28.94 -10.56 -5.71
CA ASP A 55 28.43 -11.93 -5.87
C ASP A 55 27.32 -12.25 -4.86
N ALA A 56 27.44 -11.78 -3.62
CA ALA A 56 26.38 -11.89 -2.62
C ALA A 56 25.10 -11.11 -3.00
N ILE A 57 25.26 -9.93 -3.59
CA ILE A 57 24.14 -9.08 -4.03
C ILE A 57 23.44 -9.67 -5.27
N ASP A 58 24.20 -9.99 -6.31
CA ASP A 58 23.65 -10.35 -7.61
C ASP A 58 23.21 -11.83 -7.66
N ASN A 59 23.96 -12.72 -6.99
CA ASN A 59 23.76 -14.17 -7.02
C ASN A 59 23.34 -14.80 -5.68
N GLY A 60 23.22 -14.00 -4.61
CA GLY A 60 22.78 -14.50 -3.30
C GLY A 60 23.81 -15.39 -2.59
N ALA A 61 25.09 -15.26 -2.94
CA ALA A 61 26.17 -15.99 -2.28
C ALA A 61 26.25 -15.66 -0.76
N PRO A 62 26.65 -16.60 0.10
CA PRO A 62 26.82 -16.34 1.53
C PRO A 62 27.93 -15.29 1.79
N LEU A 63 27.64 -14.32 2.66
CA LEU A 63 28.64 -13.37 3.15
C LEU A 63 29.44 -13.98 4.31
N ASP A 64 30.76 -14.14 4.12
CA ASP A 64 31.67 -14.52 5.21
C ASP A 64 31.78 -13.38 6.24
N ARG A 65 31.82 -13.73 7.53
CA ARG A 65 32.05 -12.75 8.60
C ARG A 65 33.40 -12.06 8.47
N THR A 66 34.39 -12.72 7.85
CA THR A 66 35.73 -12.14 7.65
C THR A 66 35.72 -10.89 6.77
N ILE A 67 34.80 -10.81 5.79
CA ILE A 67 34.69 -9.63 4.92
C ILE A 67 33.82 -8.52 5.53
N ALA A 68 33.00 -8.83 6.54
CA ALA A 68 32.09 -7.88 7.15
C ALA A 68 32.81 -6.69 7.82
N ASP A 69 33.96 -6.93 8.46
CA ASP A 69 34.75 -5.87 9.09
C ASP A 69 35.34 -4.91 8.03
N GLU A 70 35.80 -5.44 6.90
CA GLU A 70 36.31 -4.64 5.78
C GLU A 70 35.17 -3.82 5.14
N VAL A 71 33.98 -4.41 4.98
CA VAL A 71 32.79 -3.69 4.49
C VAL A 71 32.37 -2.59 5.46
N ALA A 72 32.29 -2.89 6.76
CA ALA A 72 31.93 -1.91 7.77
C ALA A 72 32.94 -0.75 7.81
N SER A 73 34.23 -1.04 7.74
CA SER A 73 35.28 -0.03 7.68
C SER A 73 35.13 0.89 6.45
N GLY A 74 34.93 0.31 5.26
CA GLY A 74 34.74 1.09 4.03
C GLY A 74 33.43 1.91 4.03
N MET A 75 32.34 1.33 4.54
CA MET A 75 31.04 2.00 4.67
C MET A 75 31.11 3.16 5.68
N LYS A 76 31.77 2.96 6.83
CA LYS A 76 32.02 4.02 7.81
C LYS A 76 32.86 5.13 7.21
N LYS A 77 33.95 4.80 6.52
CA LYS A 77 34.81 5.81 5.87
C LYS A 77 34.01 6.71 4.92
N TRP A 78 33.19 6.10 4.05
CA TRP A 78 32.28 6.84 3.18
C TRP A 78 31.30 7.71 3.98
N ALA A 79 30.67 7.16 5.02
CA ALA A 79 29.69 7.87 5.84
C ALA A 79 30.33 9.07 6.58
N THR A 80 31.52 8.90 7.17
CA THR A 80 32.25 9.97 7.85
C THR A 80 32.66 11.08 6.87
N GLU A 81 33.08 10.76 5.64
CA GLU A 81 33.33 11.77 4.59
C GLU A 81 32.07 12.58 4.23
N MET A 82 30.89 12.00 4.46
CA MET A 82 29.58 12.66 4.27
C MET A 82 29.08 13.38 5.53
N GLY A 83 29.85 13.40 6.62
CA GLY A 83 29.50 14.07 7.88
C GLY A 83 28.57 13.27 8.80
N VAL A 84 28.39 11.98 8.55
CA VAL A 84 27.57 11.10 9.38
C VAL A 84 28.24 10.84 10.73
N THR A 85 27.44 10.85 11.79
CA THR A 85 27.90 10.61 13.17
C THR A 85 27.24 9.38 13.82
N HIS A 86 26.11 8.94 13.27
CA HIS A 86 25.33 7.81 13.78
C HIS A 86 25.14 6.73 12.71
N TYR A 87 24.82 5.52 13.15
CA TYR A 87 24.31 4.47 12.28
C TYR A 87 23.03 3.87 12.87
N THR A 88 22.25 3.20 12.03
CA THR A 88 21.04 2.50 12.44
C THR A 88 20.75 1.28 11.58
N HIS A 89 20.22 0.23 12.21
CA HIS A 89 19.56 -0.85 11.49
C HIS A 89 18.16 -0.38 11.12
N TRP A 90 17.94 -0.19 9.83
CA TRP A 90 16.67 0.25 9.25
C TRP A 90 15.87 -0.97 8.83
N PHE A 91 14.69 -1.18 9.43
CA PHE A 91 13.84 -2.34 9.15
C PHE A 91 12.37 -1.96 9.15
N SER A 92 11.52 -2.81 8.57
CA SER A 92 10.08 -2.59 8.48
C SER A 92 9.31 -3.65 9.30
N PRO A 93 9.03 -3.40 10.59
CA PRO A 93 8.26 -4.33 11.43
C PRO A 93 6.79 -4.39 10.98
N LEU A 94 5.95 -5.19 11.64
CA LEU A 94 4.52 -5.37 11.33
C LEU A 94 3.64 -4.14 11.71
N THR A 95 4.07 -2.94 11.32
CA THR A 95 3.42 -1.64 11.61
C THR A 95 3.08 -0.83 10.35
N GLU A 96 3.31 -1.39 9.16
CA GLU A 96 3.23 -0.70 7.84
C GLU A 96 4.25 0.44 7.63
N GLY A 97 5.15 0.66 8.59
CA GLY A 97 6.21 1.67 8.52
C GLY A 97 7.60 1.09 8.80
N THR A 98 8.56 1.98 8.98
CA THR A 98 9.96 1.66 9.28
C THR A 98 10.28 1.98 10.73
N ALA A 99 11.29 1.30 11.28
CA ALA A 99 11.81 1.52 12.61
C ALA A 99 13.34 1.68 12.56
N GLU A 100 13.84 2.51 13.47
CA GLU A 100 15.25 2.90 13.55
C GLU A 100 15.63 3.08 15.02
N LYS A 101 16.86 2.71 15.36
CA LYS A 101 17.55 3.06 16.60
C LYS A 101 18.90 3.65 16.24
N HIS A 102 19.15 4.90 16.60
CA HIS A 102 20.38 5.61 16.24
C HIS A 102 21.45 5.36 17.29
N ASP A 103 22.53 4.73 16.88
CA ASP A 103 23.72 4.48 17.70
C ASP A 103 24.86 5.34 17.15
N ALA A 104 25.56 6.06 18.02
CA ALA A 104 26.74 6.82 17.60
C ALA A 104 27.88 5.87 17.23
N PHE A 105 28.77 6.27 16.32
CA PHE A 105 30.00 5.50 16.07
C PHE A 105 30.95 5.47 17.28
N VAL A 106 30.68 6.23 18.33
CA VAL A 106 31.65 6.46 19.39
C VAL A 106 31.71 5.28 20.36
N GLU A 107 32.93 4.82 20.62
CA GLU A 107 33.30 3.80 21.59
C GLU A 107 34.40 4.31 22.54
N HIS A 108 34.48 3.72 23.73
CA HIS A 108 35.52 4.05 24.69
C HIS A 108 36.88 3.45 24.28
N ASP A 109 37.94 4.25 24.28
CA ASP A 109 39.30 3.79 23.97
C ASP A 109 39.98 3.00 25.10
N GLY A 110 39.28 2.81 26.23
CA GLY A 110 39.77 2.16 27.45
C GLY A 110 40.83 2.95 28.24
N LYS A 111 41.17 4.17 27.80
CA LYS A 111 42.21 5.05 28.37
C LYS A 111 41.67 6.41 28.81
N GLY A 112 40.35 6.62 28.75
CA GLY A 112 39.67 7.86 29.12
C GLY A 112 39.41 8.81 27.94
N GLY A 113 39.69 8.37 26.72
CA GLY A 113 39.31 9.04 25.48
C GLY A 113 38.13 8.35 24.78
N MET A 114 37.79 8.89 23.60
CA MET A 114 36.74 8.39 22.72
C MET A 114 37.34 8.13 21.34
N MET A 115 36.91 7.05 20.70
CA MET A 115 37.22 6.76 19.31
C MET A 115 35.94 6.44 18.56
N GLU A 116 35.93 6.65 17.24
CA GLU A 116 34.82 6.19 16.42
C GLU A 116 35.15 4.81 15.84
N GLU A 117 34.25 3.86 15.98
CA GLU A 117 34.35 2.50 15.47
C GLU A 117 33.03 2.05 14.83
N PHE A 118 33.13 1.26 13.76
CA PHE A 118 32.00 0.55 13.19
C PHE A 118 32.50 -0.80 12.71
N SER A 119 32.23 -1.83 13.50
CA SER A 119 32.71 -3.19 13.24
C SER A 119 31.73 -3.98 12.37
N GLY A 120 32.24 -5.01 11.68
CA GLY A 120 31.45 -5.96 10.91
C GLY A 120 30.41 -6.69 11.76
N LYS A 121 30.67 -6.87 13.06
CA LYS A 121 29.69 -7.37 14.02
C LYS A 121 28.45 -6.48 14.08
N LEU A 122 28.65 -5.15 14.19
CA LEU A 122 27.56 -4.17 14.25
C LEU A 122 26.87 -3.98 12.90
N LEU A 123 27.57 -4.19 11.78
CA LEU A 123 26.98 -4.20 10.45
C LEU A 123 26.06 -5.41 10.26
N VAL A 124 26.56 -6.62 10.50
CA VAL A 124 25.86 -7.85 10.14
C VAL A 124 24.65 -8.10 11.04
N GLN A 125 24.74 -7.76 12.34
CA GLN A 125 23.69 -8.10 13.30
C GLN A 125 23.61 -7.10 14.45
N GLN A 126 22.39 -6.71 14.83
CA GLN A 126 22.13 -5.96 16.06
C GLN A 126 21.04 -6.66 16.89
N GLU A 127 21.00 -6.36 18.20
CA GLU A 127 19.97 -6.85 19.14
C GLU A 127 19.03 -5.69 19.53
N PRO A 128 17.96 -5.43 18.75
CA PRO A 128 16.91 -4.51 19.15
C PRO A 128 15.90 -5.18 20.11
N ASP A 129 15.17 -4.36 20.86
CA ASP A 129 14.03 -4.81 21.66
C ASP A 129 12.82 -5.12 20.76
N ALA A 130 12.46 -6.40 20.71
CA ALA A 130 11.35 -6.93 19.93
C ALA A 130 10.01 -6.92 20.67
N SER A 131 10.00 -6.75 22.00
CA SER A 131 8.76 -6.85 22.80
C SER A 131 7.77 -5.72 22.50
N SER A 132 8.28 -4.56 22.07
CA SER A 132 7.46 -3.37 21.80
C SER A 132 6.86 -3.33 20.39
N PHE A 133 7.28 -4.24 19.50
CA PHE A 133 6.70 -4.35 18.15
C PHE A 133 5.56 -5.38 18.12
N PRO A 134 4.54 -5.17 17.26
CA PRO A 134 3.48 -6.15 17.07
C PRO A 134 4.07 -7.50 16.61
N ASN A 135 3.79 -8.55 17.37
CA ASN A 135 4.37 -9.88 17.16
C ASN A 135 3.36 -11.04 17.26
N GLY A 136 2.09 -10.74 17.56
CA GLY A 136 1.00 -11.73 17.54
C GLY A 136 1.19 -12.93 18.46
N GLY A 137 1.86 -12.75 19.60
CA GLY A 137 2.10 -13.81 20.57
C GLY A 137 3.26 -14.74 20.23
N ILE A 138 4.05 -14.45 19.17
CA ILE A 138 5.34 -15.14 18.95
C ILE A 138 6.30 -14.87 20.11
N ARG A 139 6.15 -13.72 20.78
CA ARG A 139 6.98 -13.29 21.89
C ARG A 139 6.10 -13.03 23.11
N ASN A 140 6.52 -13.56 24.25
CA ASN A 140 5.94 -13.12 25.53
C ASN A 140 6.40 -11.71 25.87
N THR A 141 5.59 -10.95 26.59
CA THR A 141 5.88 -9.56 26.96
C THR A 141 7.16 -9.39 27.79
N PHE A 142 7.61 -10.45 28.49
CA PHE A 142 8.87 -10.45 29.24
C PHE A 142 10.09 -10.89 28.41
N GLU A 143 9.88 -11.35 27.17
CA GLU A 143 10.94 -11.81 26.26
C GLU A 143 11.25 -10.72 25.22
N ALA A 144 12.26 -9.88 25.50
CA ALA A 144 12.58 -8.70 24.68
C ALA A 144 13.52 -8.96 23.48
N ARG A 145 14.36 -10.00 23.49
CA ARG A 145 15.36 -10.23 22.43
C ARG A 145 14.78 -10.45 21.02
N GLY A 146 15.12 -9.58 20.08
CA GLY A 146 15.08 -9.87 18.64
C GLY A 146 16.44 -9.63 18.00
N TYR A 147 16.57 -9.97 16.73
CA TYR A 147 17.77 -9.71 15.96
C TYR A 147 17.43 -9.01 14.66
N SER A 148 18.20 -7.98 14.33
CA SER A 148 18.25 -7.46 12.97
C SER A 148 19.45 -8.07 12.25
N ALA A 149 19.31 -8.35 10.96
CA ALA A 149 20.40 -8.84 10.12
C ALA A 149 20.45 -8.06 8.81
N TRP A 150 21.64 -7.63 8.40
CA TRP A 150 21.83 -6.82 7.20
C TRP A 150 21.38 -7.56 5.93
N ASP A 151 20.57 -6.88 5.11
CA ASP A 151 20.28 -7.29 3.74
C ASP A 151 21.21 -6.56 2.77
N PRO A 152 22.23 -7.23 2.20
CA PRO A 152 23.16 -6.61 1.25
C PRO A 152 22.50 -6.25 -0.08
N SER A 153 21.37 -6.87 -0.43
CA SER A 153 20.69 -6.62 -1.71
C SER A 153 19.99 -5.26 -1.77
N SER A 154 19.83 -4.59 -0.62
CA SER A 154 19.39 -3.21 -0.52
C SER A 154 20.56 -2.35 -0.01
N PRO A 155 21.00 -1.32 -0.77
CA PRO A 155 22.19 -0.57 -0.41
C PRO A 155 21.97 0.27 0.84
N ALA A 156 22.99 0.37 1.69
CA ALA A 156 22.98 1.32 2.80
C ALA A 156 22.88 2.76 2.28
N PHE A 157 22.20 3.62 3.02
CA PHE A 157 21.96 5.01 2.62
C PHE A 157 22.12 5.96 3.80
N ILE A 158 22.21 7.25 3.52
CA ILE A 158 22.34 8.29 4.54
C ILE A 158 21.10 9.17 4.52
N ILE A 159 20.47 9.32 5.69
CA ILE A 159 19.48 10.37 5.94
C ILE A 159 20.07 11.28 7.02
N ASP A 160 20.09 12.57 6.74
CA ASP A 160 20.66 13.57 7.65
C ASP A 160 22.10 13.21 8.06
N ASP A 161 22.31 12.89 9.33
CA ASP A 161 23.58 12.56 9.97
C ASP A 161 23.69 11.08 10.36
N THR A 162 22.82 10.22 9.81
CA THR A 162 22.72 8.80 10.14
C THR A 162 22.90 7.88 8.92
N LEU A 163 23.79 6.90 9.06
CA LEU A 163 23.95 5.77 8.14
C LEU A 163 22.88 4.71 8.42
N CYS A 164 21.93 4.55 7.50
CA CYS A 164 20.86 3.57 7.57
C CYS A 164 21.24 2.28 6.83
N ILE A 165 21.16 1.16 7.53
CA ILE A 165 21.53 -0.17 7.06
C ILE A 165 20.24 -0.98 6.89
N PRO A 166 19.77 -1.26 5.66
CA PRO A 166 18.58 -2.08 5.43
C PRO A 166 18.74 -3.48 6.03
N THR A 167 17.82 -3.87 6.90
CA THR A 167 17.92 -5.11 7.66
C THR A 167 16.59 -5.86 7.70
N VAL A 168 16.68 -7.18 7.82
CA VAL A 168 15.55 -8.02 8.23
C VAL A 168 15.46 -8.06 9.74
N PHE A 169 14.26 -8.25 10.28
CA PHE A 169 14.02 -8.32 11.72
C PHE A 169 13.31 -9.62 12.12
N ILE A 170 13.99 -10.41 12.97
CA ILE A 170 13.61 -11.77 13.35
C ILE A 170 13.53 -11.93 14.87
N ALA A 171 12.66 -12.82 15.31
CA ALA A 171 12.58 -13.26 16.69
C ALA A 171 13.83 -14.08 17.08
N TYR A 172 14.12 -14.14 18.37
CA TYR A 172 15.17 -15.02 18.91
C TYR A 172 15.00 -16.49 18.48
N THR A 173 13.76 -16.93 18.30
CA THR A 173 13.36 -18.29 17.89
C THR A 173 13.38 -18.50 16.37
N GLY A 174 13.70 -17.47 15.58
CA GLY A 174 13.90 -17.54 14.13
C GLY A 174 12.71 -17.13 13.25
N GLU A 175 11.54 -16.86 13.83
CA GLU A 175 10.37 -16.37 13.10
C GLU A 175 10.55 -14.92 12.63
N ALA A 176 10.00 -14.58 11.46
CA ALA A 176 10.06 -13.23 10.91
C ALA A 176 9.06 -12.28 11.59
N LEU A 177 9.58 -11.21 12.20
CA LEU A 177 8.81 -10.15 12.85
C LEU A 177 8.65 -8.90 11.96
N ASP A 178 8.94 -9.04 10.68
CA ASP A 178 9.00 -7.95 9.72
C ASP A 178 8.30 -8.29 8.40
N TYR A 179 8.31 -7.36 7.44
CA TYR A 179 7.85 -7.63 6.09
C TYR A 179 8.97 -8.05 5.14
N LYS A 180 10.23 -7.73 5.45
CA LYS A 180 11.35 -7.90 4.52
C LYS A 180 11.81 -9.34 4.43
N ALA A 181 11.93 -10.08 5.54
CA ALA A 181 12.32 -11.50 5.48
C ALA A 181 11.33 -12.36 4.68
N PRO A 182 9.99 -12.28 4.89
CA PRO A 182 9.04 -13.03 4.07
C PRO A 182 9.03 -12.57 2.61
N LEU A 183 9.23 -11.27 2.33
CA LEU A 183 9.32 -10.78 0.95
C LEU A 183 10.52 -11.40 0.23
N LEU A 184 11.70 -11.37 0.84
CA LEU A 184 12.90 -12.00 0.27
C LEU A 184 12.70 -13.51 0.03
N LYS A 185 12.03 -14.22 0.94
CA LYS A 185 11.68 -15.64 0.75
C LYS A 185 10.71 -15.82 -0.43
N ALA A 186 9.68 -15.00 -0.55
CA ALA A 186 8.70 -15.06 -1.65
C ALA A 186 9.36 -14.78 -3.00
N LEU A 187 10.27 -13.81 -3.06
CA LEU A 187 11.04 -13.48 -4.26
C LEU A 187 11.97 -14.63 -4.67
N ARG A 188 12.64 -15.29 -3.73
CA ARG A 188 13.43 -16.49 -4.01
C ARG A 188 12.58 -17.68 -4.47
N ALA A 189 11.40 -17.85 -3.88
CA ALA A 189 10.48 -18.92 -4.26
C ALA A 189 9.99 -18.75 -5.70
N VAL A 190 9.57 -17.54 -6.07
CA VAL A 190 9.10 -17.25 -7.44
C VAL A 190 10.23 -17.31 -8.46
N ASP A 191 11.44 -16.86 -8.12
CA ASP A 191 12.64 -16.99 -8.96
C ASP A 191 12.90 -18.47 -9.30
N LYS A 192 13.01 -19.32 -8.28
CA LYS A 192 13.26 -20.75 -8.47
C LYS A 192 12.20 -21.43 -9.33
N ALA A 193 10.92 -21.18 -9.03
CA ALA A 193 9.81 -21.78 -9.76
C ALA A 193 9.71 -21.28 -11.20
N ALA A 194 9.86 -19.96 -11.41
CA ALA A 194 9.80 -19.36 -12.73
C ALA A 194 11.01 -19.73 -13.59
N THR A 195 12.21 -19.81 -13.04
CA THR A 195 13.42 -20.27 -13.74
C THR A 195 13.24 -21.70 -14.24
N ALA A 196 12.73 -22.61 -13.39
CA ALA A 196 12.47 -23.99 -13.78
C ALA A 196 11.45 -24.11 -14.92
N VAL A 197 10.43 -23.25 -14.96
CA VAL A 197 9.46 -23.19 -16.07
C VAL A 197 10.07 -22.52 -17.31
N CYS A 198 10.94 -21.51 -17.14
CA CYS A 198 11.65 -20.86 -18.24
C CYS A 198 12.52 -21.84 -19.02
N HIS A 199 13.09 -22.86 -18.36
CA HIS A 199 13.91 -23.89 -19.01
C HIS A 199 13.16 -24.73 -20.05
N TYR A 200 11.82 -24.71 -20.08
CA TYR A 200 11.09 -25.26 -21.21
C TYR A 200 11.32 -24.49 -22.51
N PHE A 201 11.60 -23.20 -22.43
CA PHE A 201 11.72 -22.29 -23.58
C PHE A 201 13.15 -21.82 -23.83
N ASN A 202 13.92 -21.60 -22.76
CA ASN A 202 15.30 -21.16 -22.83
C ASN A 202 16.11 -21.75 -21.65
N PRO A 203 17.01 -22.71 -21.89
CA PRO A 203 17.84 -23.33 -20.85
C PRO A 203 18.94 -22.40 -20.31
N ASP A 204 19.27 -21.31 -21.01
CA ASP A 204 20.32 -20.37 -20.61
C ASP A 204 19.89 -19.43 -19.47
N VAL A 205 18.59 -19.38 -19.16
CA VAL A 205 18.05 -18.58 -18.05
C VAL A 205 18.55 -19.13 -16.73
N LYS A 206 19.21 -18.30 -15.92
CA LYS A 206 19.73 -18.71 -14.60
C LYS A 206 18.88 -18.18 -13.46
N LYS A 207 18.19 -17.06 -13.68
CA LYS A 207 17.44 -16.34 -12.65
C LYS A 207 16.25 -15.62 -13.27
N VAL A 208 15.15 -15.55 -12.54
CA VAL A 208 14.00 -14.71 -12.82
C VAL A 208 13.83 -13.71 -11.69
N VAL A 209 13.75 -12.43 -12.07
CA VAL A 209 13.61 -11.30 -11.16
C VAL A 209 12.17 -10.79 -11.23
N ALA A 210 11.56 -10.58 -10.05
CA ALA A 210 10.30 -9.85 -9.96
C ALA A 210 10.57 -8.35 -9.87
N PHE A 211 9.91 -7.58 -10.72
CA PHE A 211 9.97 -6.13 -10.75
C PHE A 211 8.70 -5.51 -10.18
N LEU A 212 8.86 -4.36 -9.53
CA LEU A 212 7.76 -3.59 -8.96
C LEU A 212 7.92 -2.11 -9.34
N GLY A 213 6.89 -1.53 -9.95
CA GLY A 213 6.69 -0.09 -10.05
C GLY A 213 5.48 0.32 -9.21
N TRP A 214 5.69 1.10 -8.16
CA TRP A 214 4.60 1.58 -7.31
C TRP A 214 4.16 2.99 -7.73
N GLU A 215 2.87 3.28 -7.63
CA GLU A 215 2.30 4.63 -7.86
C GLU A 215 1.79 5.14 -6.52
N GLN A 216 2.42 6.18 -5.94
CA GLN A 216 2.08 6.66 -4.60
C GLN A 216 1.13 7.84 -4.69
N GLU A 217 -0.14 7.62 -4.35
CA GLU A 217 -1.10 8.71 -4.16
C GLU A 217 -1.09 9.23 -2.72
N TYR A 218 -1.42 10.51 -2.56
CA TYR A 218 -1.46 11.19 -1.28
C TYR A 218 -2.25 12.50 -1.34
N PHE A 219 -2.66 13.01 -0.17
CA PHE A 219 -3.16 14.38 -0.04
C PHE A 219 -2.13 15.31 0.61
N LEU A 220 -2.16 16.59 0.26
CA LEU A 220 -1.48 17.65 1.03
C LEU A 220 -2.49 18.59 1.65
N ILE A 221 -2.31 18.88 2.93
CA ILE A 221 -3.11 19.86 3.67
C ILE A 221 -2.20 20.88 4.35
N ASP A 222 -2.64 22.13 4.43
CA ASP A 222 -1.92 23.14 5.20
C ASP A 222 -1.78 22.70 6.67
N GLU A 223 -0.58 22.81 7.22
CA GLU A 223 -0.28 22.35 8.57
C GLU A 223 -1.16 23.03 9.65
N GLY A 224 -1.53 24.30 9.46
CA GLY A 224 -2.41 25.01 10.39
C GLY A 224 -3.85 24.50 10.33
N LEU A 225 -4.36 24.20 9.13
CA LEU A 225 -5.68 23.60 8.95
C LEU A 225 -5.74 22.17 9.51
N TYR A 226 -4.67 21.39 9.31
CA TYR A 226 -4.51 20.07 9.91
C TYR A 226 -4.51 20.13 11.44
N ALA A 227 -3.76 21.05 12.05
CA ALA A 227 -3.71 21.20 13.51
C ALA A 227 -5.06 21.64 14.11
N ALA A 228 -5.90 22.34 13.35
CA ALA A 228 -7.25 22.72 13.75
C ALA A 228 -8.29 21.59 13.56
N ARG A 229 -7.88 20.40 13.09
CA ARG A 229 -8.73 19.20 12.93
C ARG A 229 -8.20 18.06 13.80
N PRO A 230 -8.60 17.96 15.08
CA PRO A 230 -8.10 16.93 15.98
C PRO A 230 -8.37 15.50 15.49
N ASP A 231 -9.49 15.29 14.80
CA ASP A 231 -9.79 14.01 14.16
C ASP A 231 -8.76 13.66 13.09
N LEU A 232 -8.49 14.58 12.16
CA LEU A 232 -7.49 14.37 11.13
C LEU A 232 -6.08 14.17 11.70
N LEU A 233 -5.77 14.87 12.80
CA LEU A 233 -4.49 14.75 13.49
C LEU A 233 -4.28 13.37 14.12
N LEU A 234 -5.30 12.84 14.79
CA LEU A 234 -5.18 11.61 15.58
C LEU A 234 -5.47 10.35 14.77
N THR A 235 -6.32 10.43 13.74
CA THR A 235 -6.77 9.26 12.97
C THR A 235 -6.20 9.22 11.56
N GLY A 236 -5.68 10.34 11.05
CA GLY A 236 -5.23 10.48 9.66
C GLY A 236 -6.38 10.68 8.66
N ARG A 237 -7.64 10.72 9.13
CA ARG A 237 -8.82 11.02 8.33
C ARG A 237 -9.81 11.92 9.09
N THR A 238 -10.72 12.52 8.34
CA THR A 238 -11.83 13.26 8.93
C THR A 238 -12.95 12.30 9.33
N LEU A 239 -13.35 12.33 10.60
CA LEU A 239 -14.45 11.51 11.15
C LEU A 239 -15.81 12.18 10.97
N MET A 240 -15.79 13.49 10.68
CA MET A 240 -16.97 14.32 10.42
C MET A 240 -16.62 15.42 9.41
N GLY A 241 -17.64 16.03 8.83
CA GLY A 241 -17.54 17.12 7.88
C GLY A 241 -18.48 16.90 6.70
N HIS A 242 -19.32 17.91 6.46
CA HIS A 242 -20.18 17.97 5.29
C HIS A 242 -19.36 18.26 4.02
N ASP A 243 -19.79 17.65 2.91
CA ASP A 243 -19.16 17.82 1.61
C ASP A 243 -19.19 19.28 1.15
N SER A 244 -18.15 19.70 0.43
CA SER A 244 -18.08 21.04 -0.13
C SER A 244 -18.96 21.15 -1.39
N ALA A 245 -19.60 22.32 -1.59
CA ALA A 245 -20.45 22.58 -2.76
C ALA A 245 -19.68 22.38 -4.09
N LYS A 246 -18.44 22.88 -4.15
CA LYS A 246 -17.43 22.41 -5.11
C LYS A 246 -16.61 21.31 -4.44
N ASN A 247 -16.55 20.12 -5.03
CA ASN A 247 -15.72 19.00 -4.63
C ASN A 247 -14.75 18.66 -5.78
N GLN A 248 -14.76 17.44 -6.29
CA GLN A 248 -14.07 17.00 -7.51
C GLN A 248 -14.90 17.14 -8.80
N GLN A 249 -16.11 17.73 -8.76
CA GLN A 249 -16.89 17.97 -9.97
C GLN A 249 -16.11 18.85 -10.96
N LEU A 250 -16.47 18.78 -12.25
CA LEU A 250 -15.89 19.52 -13.39
C LEU A 250 -14.58 18.95 -13.96
N GLU A 251 -14.01 17.90 -13.37
CA GLU A 251 -12.80 17.22 -13.88
C GLU A 251 -11.61 18.19 -14.08
N ASP A 252 -11.60 19.34 -13.39
CA ASP A 252 -10.63 20.44 -13.58
C ASP A 252 -9.33 20.26 -12.77
N HIS A 253 -9.26 19.19 -11.98
CA HIS A 253 -8.13 18.90 -11.10
C HIS A 253 -7.14 17.92 -11.72
N TYR A 254 -7.62 16.87 -12.38
CA TYR A 254 -6.76 15.84 -12.97
C TYR A 254 -5.91 16.45 -14.10
N PHE A 255 -4.59 16.36 -13.97
CA PHE A 255 -3.62 17.06 -14.84
C PHE A 255 -3.83 18.59 -14.96
N GLY A 256 -4.55 19.20 -14.01
CA GLY A 256 -4.71 20.65 -13.93
C GLY A 256 -3.42 21.36 -13.52
N ALA A 257 -3.46 22.69 -13.43
CA ALA A 257 -2.32 23.48 -12.97
C ALA A 257 -1.98 23.17 -11.49
N ILE A 258 -0.72 22.80 -11.22
CA ILE A 258 -0.25 22.53 -9.86
C ILE A 258 -0.03 23.87 -9.13
N PRO A 259 -0.63 24.11 -7.94
CA PRO A 259 -0.39 25.34 -7.18
C PRO A 259 1.08 25.54 -6.83
N THR A 260 1.54 26.79 -6.80
CA THR A 260 2.97 27.13 -6.63
C THR A 260 3.58 26.58 -5.34
N ARG A 261 2.86 26.63 -4.21
CA ARG A 261 3.31 26.02 -2.94
C ARG A 261 3.54 24.51 -3.08
N VAL A 262 2.64 23.81 -3.78
CA VAL A 262 2.74 22.37 -4.00
C VAL A 262 3.85 22.04 -4.98
N ALA A 263 4.00 22.82 -6.05
CA ALA A 263 5.09 22.65 -7.01
C ALA A 263 6.46 22.78 -6.34
N ALA A 264 6.62 23.72 -5.39
CA ALA A 264 7.83 23.83 -4.58
C ALA A 264 8.06 22.59 -3.71
N PHE A 265 7.04 22.10 -3.01
CA PHE A 265 7.11 20.85 -2.26
C PHE A 265 7.54 19.67 -3.13
N MET A 266 6.88 19.48 -4.28
CA MET A 266 7.16 18.38 -5.20
C MET A 266 8.57 18.45 -5.76
N LYS A 267 9.08 19.65 -6.04
CA LYS A 267 10.43 19.89 -6.54
C LYS A 267 11.48 19.50 -5.50
N ASP A 268 11.29 19.92 -4.26
CA ASP A 268 12.16 19.55 -3.14
C ASP A 268 12.13 18.04 -2.90
N LEU A 269 10.94 17.44 -2.89
CA LEU A 269 10.76 16.00 -2.76
C LEU A 269 11.51 15.23 -3.84
N GLU A 270 11.38 15.61 -5.11
CA GLU A 270 12.09 14.98 -6.22
C GLU A 270 13.61 15.05 -6.06
N ILE A 271 14.15 16.22 -5.69
CA ILE A 271 15.59 16.40 -5.47
C ILE A 271 16.09 15.47 -4.36
N GLU A 272 15.40 15.43 -3.21
CA GLU A 272 15.78 14.57 -2.09
C GLU A 272 15.66 13.07 -2.43
N SER A 273 14.63 12.70 -3.18
CA SER A 273 14.41 11.31 -3.63
C SER A 273 15.54 10.83 -4.52
N LEU A 274 15.95 11.65 -5.50
CA LEU A 274 17.03 11.32 -6.42
C LEU A 274 18.37 11.20 -5.69
N LYS A 275 18.66 12.05 -4.70
CA LYS A 275 19.88 11.92 -3.87
C LYS A 275 19.92 10.60 -3.09
N LEU A 276 18.76 10.08 -2.71
CA LEU A 276 18.58 8.79 -2.05
C LEU A 276 18.48 7.61 -3.03
N GLY A 277 18.70 7.83 -4.33
CA GLY A 277 18.68 6.77 -5.34
C GLY A 277 17.29 6.33 -5.79
N ILE A 278 16.22 6.99 -5.32
CA ILE A 278 14.84 6.68 -5.72
C ILE A 278 14.59 7.30 -7.10
N PRO A 279 14.33 6.51 -8.16
CA PRO A 279 14.28 7.01 -9.53
C PRO A 279 12.91 7.61 -9.87
N VAL A 280 12.49 8.65 -9.14
CA VAL A 280 11.22 9.36 -9.36
C VAL A 280 11.12 9.85 -10.80
N LYS A 281 9.98 9.55 -11.44
CA LYS A 281 9.77 9.80 -12.87
C LYS A 281 8.60 10.73 -13.16
N THR A 282 7.47 10.52 -12.48
CA THR A 282 6.23 11.24 -12.73
C THR A 282 5.70 11.87 -11.43
N ARG A 283 5.03 13.01 -11.58
CA ARG A 283 4.25 13.67 -10.54
C ARG A 283 3.12 14.46 -11.18
N HIS A 284 1.93 14.44 -10.59
CA HIS A 284 0.79 15.22 -11.08
C HIS A 284 -0.28 15.41 -10.00
N ASN A 285 -1.28 16.24 -10.31
CA ASN A 285 -2.54 16.29 -9.58
C ASN A 285 -3.36 15.04 -9.88
N GLU A 286 -4.03 14.55 -8.84
CA GLU A 286 -5.04 13.51 -8.96
C GLU A 286 -6.46 14.11 -9.08
N VAL A 287 -7.46 13.24 -9.17
CA VAL A 287 -8.88 13.62 -9.38
C VAL A 287 -9.44 14.46 -8.23
N ALA A 288 -9.15 14.12 -6.97
CA ALA A 288 -9.67 14.91 -5.85
C ALA A 288 -8.86 16.20 -5.62
N PRO A 289 -9.50 17.28 -5.12
CA PRO A 289 -8.76 18.48 -4.72
C PRO A 289 -7.72 18.13 -3.64
N ASN A 290 -6.51 18.68 -3.77
CA ASN A 290 -5.39 18.43 -2.86
C ASN A 290 -4.87 16.98 -2.90
N GLN A 291 -5.30 16.15 -3.85
CA GLN A 291 -4.72 14.83 -4.11
C GLN A 291 -3.65 14.92 -5.20
N PHE A 292 -2.58 14.15 -5.05
CA PHE A 292 -1.46 14.10 -5.98
C PHE A 292 -0.93 12.67 -6.08
N GLU A 293 -0.19 12.41 -7.15
CA GLU A 293 0.53 11.15 -7.37
C GLU A 293 2.03 11.42 -7.58
N LEU A 294 2.86 10.47 -7.16
CA LEU A 294 4.26 10.35 -7.53
C LEU A 294 4.60 8.89 -7.84
N ALA A 295 5.23 8.62 -8.99
CA ALA A 295 5.70 7.28 -9.35
C ALA A 295 7.15 7.30 -9.86
N PRO A 296 7.99 6.35 -9.43
CA PRO A 296 9.33 6.15 -9.96
C PRO A 296 9.33 5.19 -11.16
N ILE A 297 10.50 5.02 -11.75
CA ILE A 297 10.79 3.88 -12.63
C ILE A 297 10.74 2.60 -11.77
N TYR A 298 10.23 1.50 -12.34
CA TYR A 298 10.22 0.20 -11.65
C TYR A 298 11.64 -0.27 -11.31
N GLU A 299 11.75 -1.06 -10.25
CA GLU A 299 13.01 -1.64 -9.78
C GLU A 299 12.78 -3.10 -9.37
N GLU A 300 13.84 -3.81 -8.99
CA GLU A 300 13.68 -5.13 -8.37
C GLU A 300 12.79 -5.01 -7.13
N CYS A 301 11.86 -5.95 -6.96
CA CYS A 301 10.75 -5.81 -6.03
C CYS A 301 11.16 -5.50 -4.58
N ASN A 302 12.27 -6.07 -4.09
CA ASN A 302 12.82 -5.77 -2.76
C ASN A 302 13.25 -4.30 -2.65
N LEU A 303 14.05 -3.81 -3.59
CA LEU A 303 14.54 -2.44 -3.61
C LEU A 303 13.40 -1.44 -3.83
N ALA A 304 12.49 -1.74 -4.76
CA ALA A 304 11.30 -0.94 -5.01
C ALA A 304 10.46 -0.76 -3.73
N ASN A 305 10.27 -1.83 -2.96
CA ASN A 305 9.56 -1.76 -1.67
C ASN A 305 10.30 -0.89 -0.65
N ASP A 306 11.61 -1.06 -0.51
CA ASP A 306 12.42 -0.24 0.41
C ASP A 306 12.38 1.24 0.01
N HIS A 307 12.49 1.54 -1.28
CA HIS A 307 12.33 2.89 -1.82
C HIS A 307 10.93 3.46 -1.59
N ASN A 308 9.86 2.65 -1.64
CA ASN A 308 8.51 3.12 -1.30
C ASN A 308 8.38 3.49 0.20
N LEU A 309 8.93 2.66 1.08
CA LEU A 309 8.94 2.95 2.52
C LEU A 309 9.74 4.22 2.82
N LEU A 310 10.89 4.36 2.17
CA LEU A 310 11.77 5.52 2.29
C LEU A 310 11.09 6.80 1.78
N ILE A 311 10.46 6.78 0.60
CA ILE A 311 9.78 7.96 0.06
C ILE A 311 8.66 8.43 0.99
N MET A 312 7.90 7.52 1.61
CA MET A 312 6.83 7.91 2.54
C MET A 312 7.39 8.67 3.75
N SER A 313 8.59 8.30 4.25
CA SER A 313 9.29 9.04 5.30
C SER A 313 9.77 10.41 4.81
N VAL A 314 10.40 10.46 3.64
CA VAL A 314 10.87 11.70 3.01
C VAL A 314 9.71 12.67 2.75
N MET A 315 8.57 12.19 2.23
CA MET A 315 7.36 12.99 2.02
C MET A 315 6.87 13.64 3.33
N ARG A 316 6.87 12.89 4.43
CA ARG A 316 6.49 13.45 5.75
C ARG A 316 7.45 14.56 6.15
N LYS A 317 8.75 14.36 6.03
CA LYS A 317 9.75 15.37 6.39
C LYS A 317 9.69 16.62 5.49
N VAL A 318 9.69 16.42 4.18
CA VAL A 318 9.64 17.49 3.18
C VAL A 318 8.34 18.28 3.30
N SER A 319 7.19 17.62 3.47
CA SER A 319 5.92 18.35 3.60
C SER A 319 5.92 19.33 4.78
N ARG A 320 6.52 18.99 5.92
CA ARG A 320 6.65 19.92 7.06
C ARG A 320 7.50 21.15 6.72
N ARG A 321 8.62 20.98 5.99
CA ARG A 321 9.46 22.10 5.56
C ARG A 321 8.69 23.12 4.71
N HIS A 322 7.68 22.65 3.97
CA HIS A 322 6.82 23.47 3.12
C HIS A 322 5.52 23.93 3.80
N GLY A 323 5.40 23.74 5.12
CA GLY A 323 4.21 24.13 5.90
C GLY A 323 2.96 23.31 5.55
N PHE A 324 3.16 22.09 5.06
CA PHE A 324 2.13 21.11 4.76
C PHE A 324 2.21 19.90 5.70
N ARG A 325 1.14 19.13 5.70
CA ARG A 325 1.10 17.75 6.16
C ARG A 325 0.70 16.87 4.98
N VAL A 326 1.50 15.85 4.72
CA VAL A 326 1.12 14.75 3.83
C VAL A 326 0.17 13.80 4.54
N LEU A 327 -0.92 13.42 3.88
CA LEU A 327 -1.87 12.42 4.34
C LEU A 327 -1.77 11.20 3.41
N LEU A 328 -1.36 10.07 3.98
CA LEU A 328 -1.23 8.80 3.27
C LEU A 328 -2.39 7.85 3.56
N HIS A 329 -3.34 8.26 4.42
CA HIS A 329 -4.55 7.48 4.68
C HIS A 329 -5.35 7.30 3.39
N GLU A 330 -5.92 6.11 3.16
CA GLU A 330 -6.58 5.74 1.90
C GLU A 330 -7.85 6.55 1.62
N LYS A 331 -8.51 7.04 2.68
CA LYS A 331 -9.69 7.91 2.59
C LYS A 331 -9.67 9.08 3.59
N PRO A 332 -8.84 10.12 3.39
CA PRO A 332 -8.74 11.22 4.35
C PRO A 332 -10.02 12.05 4.44
N PHE A 333 -10.72 12.22 3.31
CA PHE A 333 -11.97 12.95 3.19
C PHE A 333 -13.06 12.04 2.59
N LYS A 334 -14.28 12.08 3.14
CA LYS A 334 -15.43 11.37 2.56
C LYS A 334 -15.94 12.14 1.34
N GLY A 335 -16.65 11.46 0.43
CA GLY A 335 -17.30 12.11 -0.72
C GLY A 335 -16.39 12.50 -1.89
N VAL A 336 -15.07 12.28 -1.80
CA VAL A 336 -14.09 12.50 -2.88
C VAL A 336 -13.23 11.26 -3.13
N ASN A 337 -12.46 11.18 -4.21
CA ASN A 337 -11.56 10.06 -4.50
C ASN A 337 -10.63 9.76 -3.31
N GLY A 338 -10.33 8.47 -3.12
CA GLY A 338 -9.38 8.02 -2.10
C GLY A 338 -7.99 7.83 -2.71
N SER A 339 -6.97 7.62 -1.86
CA SER A 339 -5.60 7.43 -2.27
C SER A 339 -5.21 5.95 -2.38
N GLY A 340 -4.76 5.52 -3.55
CA GLY A 340 -4.23 4.18 -3.83
C GLY A 340 -2.71 4.06 -3.72
N LYS A 341 -2.22 2.82 -3.79
CA LYS A 341 -0.82 2.54 -4.13
C LYS A 341 -0.73 1.45 -5.19
N HIS A 342 -0.84 1.79 -6.47
CA HIS A 342 -0.88 0.76 -7.50
C HIS A 342 0.46 0.03 -7.58
N ASN A 343 0.42 -1.31 -7.57
CA ASN A 343 1.61 -2.14 -7.71
C ASN A 343 1.67 -2.72 -9.12
N ASN A 344 2.47 -2.11 -9.99
CA ASN A 344 2.79 -2.62 -11.31
C ASN A 344 3.85 -3.74 -11.17
N TRP A 345 3.42 -4.98 -11.30
CA TRP A 345 4.24 -6.17 -11.07
C TRP A 345 4.48 -6.95 -12.38
N SER A 346 5.72 -7.42 -12.55
CA SER A 346 6.13 -8.23 -13.69
C SER A 346 7.31 -9.14 -13.35
N LEU A 347 7.59 -10.14 -14.20
CA LEU A 347 8.76 -11.01 -14.09
C LEU A 347 9.65 -10.87 -15.33
N GLY A 348 10.97 -10.75 -15.14
CA GLY A 348 11.95 -10.77 -16.23
C GLY A 348 13.12 -11.72 -15.94
N THR A 349 13.69 -12.30 -16.99
CA THR A 349 14.85 -13.20 -16.88
C THR A 349 16.15 -12.40 -16.79
N ASP A 350 17.20 -13.01 -16.26
CA ASP A 350 18.58 -12.50 -16.31
C ASP A 350 19.10 -12.30 -17.74
N THR A 351 18.51 -12.97 -18.72
CA THR A 351 18.79 -12.79 -20.16
C THR A 351 18.07 -11.59 -20.80
N GLY A 352 17.31 -10.80 -20.01
CA GLY A 352 16.64 -9.57 -20.46
C GLY A 352 15.26 -9.79 -21.09
N ILE A 353 14.67 -10.98 -20.92
CA ILE A 353 13.35 -11.32 -21.48
C ILE A 353 12.26 -11.05 -20.45
N LEU A 354 11.29 -10.20 -20.82
CA LEU A 354 10.09 -9.98 -20.03
C LEU A 354 9.10 -11.15 -20.23
N LEU A 355 8.73 -11.83 -19.14
CA LEU A 355 7.90 -13.03 -19.21
C LEU A 355 6.42 -12.75 -19.42
N MET A 356 5.98 -11.52 -19.11
CA MET A 356 4.62 -11.03 -19.31
C MET A 356 4.53 -10.06 -20.48
N GLY A 357 5.54 -10.02 -21.34
CA GLY A 357 5.50 -9.31 -22.62
C GLY A 357 5.26 -10.29 -23.77
N PRO A 358 4.44 -9.92 -24.77
CA PRO A 358 4.28 -10.73 -25.97
C PRO A 358 5.61 -10.86 -26.73
N GLY A 359 5.77 -11.97 -27.43
CA GLY A 359 6.94 -12.27 -28.26
C GLY A 359 6.68 -12.08 -29.75
N LYS A 360 7.74 -12.26 -30.55
CA LYS A 360 7.68 -12.24 -32.01
C LYS A 360 7.52 -13.64 -32.60
N THR A 361 7.98 -14.67 -31.90
CA THR A 361 7.89 -16.06 -32.35
C THR A 361 6.76 -16.82 -31.66
N PRO A 362 6.23 -17.90 -32.26
CA PRO A 362 5.24 -18.75 -31.61
C PRO A 362 5.70 -19.31 -30.25
N GLU A 363 6.99 -19.67 -30.12
CA GLU A 363 7.55 -20.16 -28.86
C GLU A 363 7.61 -19.07 -27.78
N GLU A 364 7.99 -17.84 -28.15
CA GLU A 364 7.98 -16.70 -27.23
C GLU A 364 6.55 -16.31 -26.80
N ASN A 365 5.59 -16.41 -27.71
CA ASN A 365 4.18 -16.18 -27.39
C ASN A 365 3.60 -17.30 -26.51
N LEU A 366 4.02 -18.55 -26.71
CA LEU A 366 3.64 -19.64 -25.81
C LEU A 366 4.16 -19.39 -24.40
N ARG A 367 5.43 -18.99 -24.25
CA ARG A 367 6.00 -18.57 -22.95
C ARG A 367 5.16 -17.46 -22.32
N PHE A 368 4.85 -16.41 -23.07
CA PHE A 368 4.03 -15.30 -22.59
C PHE A 368 2.66 -15.79 -22.06
N VAL A 369 1.93 -16.58 -22.86
CA VAL A 369 0.64 -17.14 -22.46
C VAL A 369 0.78 -18.04 -21.24
N THR A 370 1.82 -18.88 -21.17
CA THR A 370 2.10 -19.74 -20.01
C THR A 370 2.20 -18.92 -18.73
N PHE A 371 2.96 -17.82 -18.71
CA PHE A 371 3.10 -16.99 -17.51
C PHE A 371 1.83 -16.18 -17.18
N VAL A 372 1.11 -15.68 -18.19
CA VAL A 372 -0.18 -15.00 -17.99
C VAL A 372 -1.22 -15.95 -17.38
N VAL A 373 -1.39 -17.14 -17.95
CA VAL A 373 -2.38 -18.12 -17.47
C VAL A 373 -2.03 -18.63 -16.07
N ASN A 374 -0.75 -18.87 -15.78
CA ASN A 374 -0.32 -19.22 -14.43
C ASN A 374 -0.54 -18.09 -13.42
N THR A 375 -0.36 -16.83 -13.83
CA THR A 375 -0.73 -15.68 -12.99
C THR A 375 -2.22 -15.68 -12.68
N LEU A 376 -3.07 -15.88 -13.69
CA LEU A 376 -4.52 -15.95 -13.48
C LEU A 376 -4.93 -17.13 -12.60
N MET A 377 -4.29 -18.28 -12.74
CA MET A 377 -4.51 -19.43 -11.86
C MET A 377 -4.12 -19.13 -10.41
N ALA A 378 -2.98 -18.48 -10.18
CA ALA A 378 -2.55 -18.09 -8.85
C ALA A 378 -3.53 -17.10 -8.21
N VAL A 379 -3.95 -16.08 -8.97
CA VAL A 379 -4.93 -15.09 -8.51
C VAL A 379 -6.30 -15.75 -8.25
N TYR A 380 -6.74 -16.66 -9.12
CA TYR A 380 -8.00 -17.39 -8.94
C TYR A 380 -8.00 -18.25 -7.68
N LYS A 381 -7.00 -19.13 -7.52
CA LYS A 381 -6.89 -20.05 -6.38
C LYS A 381 -6.75 -19.32 -5.04
N HIS A 382 -6.06 -18.17 -5.05
CA HIS A 382 -5.73 -17.42 -3.83
C HIS A 382 -6.41 -16.04 -3.77
N ASN A 383 -7.56 -15.85 -4.43
CA ASN A 383 -8.23 -14.55 -4.50
C ASN A 383 -8.58 -13.97 -3.11
N GLY A 384 -9.05 -14.82 -2.18
CA GLY A 384 -9.32 -14.41 -0.80
C GLY A 384 -8.06 -14.05 -0.01
N LEU A 385 -6.94 -14.72 -0.25
CA LEU A 385 -5.64 -14.39 0.36
C LEU A 385 -5.10 -13.06 -0.15
N LEU A 386 -5.15 -12.83 -1.48
CA LEU A 386 -4.74 -11.56 -2.09
C LEU A 386 -5.58 -10.39 -1.57
N LYS A 387 -6.88 -10.61 -1.38
CA LYS A 387 -7.78 -9.66 -0.72
C LYS A 387 -7.35 -9.40 0.73
N ALA A 388 -7.10 -10.43 1.52
CA ALA A 388 -6.62 -10.28 2.90
C ALA A 388 -5.29 -9.53 3.01
N ALA A 389 -4.41 -9.68 2.00
CA ALA A 389 -3.13 -8.99 1.94
C ALA A 389 -3.24 -7.47 1.75
N ILE A 390 -4.34 -6.98 1.17
CA ILE A 390 -4.59 -5.55 0.96
C ILE A 390 -5.63 -4.96 1.92
N SER A 391 -6.35 -5.81 2.66
CA SER A 391 -7.38 -5.38 3.59
C SER A 391 -6.79 -4.73 4.84
N SER A 392 -7.38 -3.60 5.24
CA SER A 392 -7.08 -2.89 6.48
C SER A 392 -8.30 -2.05 6.88
N ALA A 393 -8.35 -1.57 8.13
CA ALA A 393 -9.39 -0.65 8.58
C ALA A 393 -9.47 0.60 7.68
N THR A 394 -8.32 1.11 7.26
CA THR A 394 -8.23 2.36 6.50
C THR A 394 -8.59 2.17 5.02
N ASN A 395 -8.13 1.07 4.39
CA ASN A 395 -8.41 0.76 2.99
C ASN A 395 -9.87 0.35 2.76
N ALA A 396 -10.56 -0.16 3.79
CA ALA A 396 -12.01 -0.45 3.74
C ALA A 396 -12.87 0.78 3.39
N HIS A 397 -12.42 1.98 3.79
CA HIS A 397 -13.11 3.23 3.44
C HIS A 397 -12.88 3.68 2.00
N ARG A 398 -11.93 3.06 1.29
CA ARG A 398 -11.56 3.41 -0.09
C ARG A 398 -12.17 2.46 -1.10
N LEU A 399 -12.03 1.14 -0.91
CA LEU A 399 -12.41 0.13 -1.90
C LEU A 399 -13.91 0.17 -2.23
N GLY A 400 -14.25 0.01 -3.51
CA GLY A 400 -15.62 -0.08 -4.02
C GLY A 400 -16.30 1.24 -4.36
N ALA A 401 -15.56 2.36 -4.41
CA ALA A 401 -16.11 3.66 -4.80
C ALA A 401 -15.04 4.58 -5.41
N ASN A 402 -15.47 5.55 -6.24
CA ASN A 402 -14.64 6.66 -6.73
C ASN A 402 -13.27 6.21 -7.30
N GLU A 403 -13.30 5.40 -8.36
CA GLU A 403 -12.13 4.83 -9.06
C GLU A 403 -11.30 3.80 -8.27
N ALA A 404 -11.55 3.59 -6.98
CA ALA A 404 -10.95 2.46 -6.27
C ALA A 404 -11.71 1.17 -6.59
N PRO A 405 -11.04 0.04 -6.88
CA PRO A 405 -11.71 -1.21 -7.22
C PRO A 405 -12.55 -1.76 -6.05
N PRO A 406 -13.60 -2.55 -6.31
CA PRO A 406 -14.32 -3.26 -5.25
C PRO A 406 -13.40 -4.26 -4.54
N ALA A 407 -13.78 -4.65 -3.32
CA ALA A 407 -13.10 -5.70 -2.57
C ALA A 407 -13.43 -7.11 -3.10
N ILE A 408 -13.51 -7.28 -4.43
CA ILE A 408 -13.71 -8.56 -5.11
C ILE A 408 -12.56 -8.70 -6.09
N ILE A 409 -11.58 -9.54 -5.77
CA ILE A 409 -10.39 -9.72 -6.61
C ILE A 409 -10.79 -10.42 -7.90
N SER A 410 -10.65 -9.72 -9.02
CA SER A 410 -10.85 -10.21 -10.37
C SER A 410 -9.82 -9.61 -11.32
N SER A 411 -9.58 -10.31 -12.43
CA SER A 411 -8.55 -9.96 -13.39
C SER A 411 -9.15 -9.36 -14.66
N PHE A 412 -8.68 -8.18 -15.05
CA PHE A 412 -8.94 -7.58 -16.36
C PHE A 412 -7.83 -7.96 -17.34
N LEU A 413 -8.19 -8.42 -18.54
CA LEU A 413 -7.23 -8.81 -19.58
C LEU A 413 -7.29 -7.92 -20.83
N GLY A 414 -8.43 -7.26 -21.04
CA GLY A 414 -8.70 -6.54 -22.28
C GLY A 414 -9.06 -7.48 -23.43
N LYS A 415 -9.71 -6.91 -24.46
CA LYS A 415 -10.41 -7.68 -25.49
C LYS A 415 -9.51 -8.67 -26.24
N GLN A 416 -8.30 -8.25 -26.61
CA GLN A 416 -7.41 -9.06 -27.42
C GLN A 416 -6.89 -10.28 -26.67
N LEU A 417 -6.37 -10.08 -25.46
CA LEU A 417 -5.86 -11.19 -24.66
C LEU A 417 -7.00 -12.15 -24.27
N THR A 418 -8.19 -11.63 -23.96
CA THR A 418 -9.41 -12.43 -23.78
C THR A 418 -9.72 -13.31 -25.00
N GLN A 419 -9.65 -12.75 -26.21
CA GLN A 419 -9.88 -13.50 -27.45
C GLN A 419 -8.82 -14.58 -27.70
N VAL A 420 -7.55 -14.28 -27.40
CA VAL A 420 -6.44 -15.24 -27.52
C VAL A 420 -6.65 -16.42 -26.58
N LEU A 421 -6.96 -16.17 -25.31
CA LEU A 421 -7.24 -17.24 -24.35
C LEU A 421 -8.49 -18.04 -24.74
N GLY A 422 -9.54 -17.37 -25.21
CA GLY A 422 -10.74 -18.02 -25.73
C GLY A 422 -10.47 -18.91 -26.95
N HIS A 423 -9.59 -18.47 -27.86
CA HIS A 423 -9.16 -19.28 -28.99
C HIS A 423 -8.45 -20.56 -28.52
N ILE A 424 -7.46 -20.43 -27.62
CA ILE A 424 -6.71 -21.57 -27.06
C ILE A 424 -7.66 -22.56 -26.34
N GLU A 425 -8.66 -22.06 -25.62
CA GLU A 425 -9.70 -22.86 -24.97
C GLU A 425 -10.51 -23.69 -25.97
N SER A 426 -10.90 -23.07 -27.10
CA SER A 426 -11.82 -23.63 -28.10
C SER A 426 -11.16 -24.50 -29.18
N SER A 427 -9.87 -24.28 -29.47
CA SER A 427 -9.17 -24.99 -30.54
C SER A 427 -8.83 -26.42 -30.13
N THR A 428 -9.14 -27.39 -30.99
CA THR A 428 -8.69 -28.78 -30.81
C THR A 428 -7.18 -28.90 -31.11
N ILE A 429 -6.55 -29.96 -30.60
CA ILE A 429 -5.14 -30.26 -30.91
C ILE A 429 -4.97 -30.42 -32.43
N ASP A 430 -5.95 -31.01 -33.12
CA ASP A 430 -5.96 -31.19 -34.57
C ASP A 430 -6.19 -29.87 -35.35
N ASP A 431 -6.97 -28.91 -34.82
CA ASP A 431 -7.15 -27.58 -35.44
C ASP A 431 -5.87 -26.72 -35.36
N LEU A 432 -5.10 -26.91 -34.29
CA LEU A 432 -3.82 -26.25 -34.04
C LEU A 432 -2.69 -26.84 -34.92
N ILE A 433 -2.82 -28.11 -35.30
CA ILE A 433 -1.90 -28.84 -36.20
C ILE A 433 -2.31 -28.68 -37.68
N SER A 434 -3.59 -28.61 -38.02
CA SER A 434 -4.08 -28.65 -39.41
C SER A 434 -3.84 -27.37 -40.24
N LEU A 435 -3.41 -26.27 -39.62
CA LEU A 435 -2.94 -25.06 -40.30
C LEU A 435 -1.59 -25.24 -41.03
N SER A 436 -0.91 -26.39 -40.89
CA SER A 436 0.38 -26.68 -41.53
C SER A 436 0.31 -27.60 -42.77
N GLY A 437 -0.89 -28.03 -43.17
CA GLY A 437 -1.08 -28.99 -44.28
C GLY A 437 -0.71 -28.49 -45.69
N LYS A 438 -0.22 -27.26 -45.86
CA LYS A 438 0.23 -26.71 -47.16
C LYS A 438 1.59 -26.02 -47.09
N GLN A 439 2.62 -26.63 -46.49
CA GLN A 439 4.02 -26.60 -46.95
C GLN A 439 4.96 -27.24 -45.91
N GLY A 440 5.40 -28.47 -46.19
CA GLY A 440 6.71 -29.03 -45.81
C GLY A 440 7.19 -28.91 -44.35
N MET A 441 7.12 -30.04 -43.63
CA MET A 441 7.77 -30.37 -42.35
C MET A 441 8.71 -29.32 -41.73
N LYS A 442 8.22 -28.66 -40.67
CA LYS A 442 8.97 -28.22 -39.48
C LYS A 442 8.11 -28.54 -38.26
N LEU A 443 8.70 -28.76 -37.09
CA LEU A 443 7.94 -29.00 -35.85
C LEU A 443 6.92 -27.87 -35.64
N ASP A 444 5.64 -28.18 -35.82
CA ASP A 444 4.52 -27.24 -35.77
C ASP A 444 4.13 -26.96 -34.32
N ILE A 445 4.72 -25.93 -33.73
CA ILE A 445 3.99 -25.15 -32.71
C ILE A 445 2.76 -24.60 -33.45
N PRO A 446 1.52 -24.76 -32.95
CA PRO A 446 0.41 -24.02 -33.52
C PRO A 446 0.82 -22.58 -33.70
N GLN A 447 0.57 -21.99 -34.87
CA GLN A 447 0.89 -20.59 -35.11
C GLN A 447 0.09 -19.73 -34.11
N ILE A 448 0.64 -19.51 -32.92
CA ILE A 448 0.18 -18.48 -32.01
C ILE A 448 0.51 -17.19 -32.78
N PRO A 449 -0.52 -16.49 -33.28
CA PRO A 449 -0.29 -15.32 -34.12
C PRO A 449 0.56 -14.31 -33.37
N GLU A 450 1.30 -13.48 -34.11
CA GLU A 450 1.98 -12.34 -33.51
C GLU A 450 0.95 -11.51 -32.72
N LEU A 451 1.19 -11.36 -31.42
CA LEU A 451 0.27 -10.67 -30.51
C LEU A 451 0.58 -9.18 -30.54
N LEU A 452 -0.11 -8.45 -31.43
CA LEU A 452 -0.14 -6.99 -31.41
C LEU A 452 -1.06 -6.52 -30.29
N ILE A 453 -0.53 -6.43 -29.07
CA ILE A 453 -1.30 -5.98 -27.90
C ILE A 453 -1.55 -4.47 -28.02
N ASP A 454 -2.77 -4.12 -28.43
CA ASP A 454 -3.29 -2.77 -28.39
C ASP A 454 -3.68 -2.45 -26.94
N ASN A 455 -3.31 -1.26 -26.47
CA ASN A 455 -3.72 -0.74 -25.17
C ASN A 455 -5.18 -0.28 -25.26
N THR A 456 -6.12 -1.20 -25.52
CA THR A 456 -7.55 -0.91 -25.46
C THR A 456 -7.90 -0.32 -24.10
N ASP A 457 -8.97 0.49 -24.06
CA ASP A 457 -9.42 1.27 -22.90
C ASP A 457 -9.26 0.54 -21.55
N ARG A 458 -8.58 1.20 -20.61
CA ARG A 458 -8.17 0.60 -19.34
C ARG A 458 -9.37 0.57 -18.40
N ASN A 459 -9.79 -0.61 -17.96
CA ASN A 459 -10.83 -0.72 -16.94
C ASN A 459 -10.27 -0.32 -15.55
N ARG A 460 -10.51 0.93 -15.15
CA ARG A 460 -10.08 1.49 -13.85
C ARG A 460 -10.71 0.79 -12.63
N THR A 461 -11.84 0.11 -12.82
CA THR A 461 -12.59 -0.54 -11.72
C THR A 461 -12.07 -1.94 -11.38
N SER A 462 -11.14 -2.49 -12.17
CA SER A 462 -10.56 -3.81 -11.92
C SER A 462 -9.44 -3.73 -10.87
N PRO A 463 -9.44 -4.63 -9.86
CA PRO A 463 -8.39 -4.67 -8.85
C PRO A 463 -7.07 -5.21 -9.38
N PHE A 464 -7.08 -6.11 -10.37
CA PHE A 464 -5.87 -6.71 -10.94
C PHE A 464 -5.95 -6.67 -12.46
N ALA A 465 -5.16 -5.81 -13.12
CA ALA A 465 -5.33 -5.57 -14.55
C ALA A 465 -4.06 -5.83 -15.33
N PHE A 466 -4.16 -6.59 -16.43
CA PHE A 466 -3.08 -6.67 -17.40
C PHE A 466 -3.01 -5.37 -18.19
N THR A 467 -1.84 -4.71 -18.19
CA THR A 467 -1.62 -3.40 -18.81
C THR A 467 -0.63 -3.46 -19.97
N GLY A 468 -0.63 -4.59 -20.68
CA GLY A 468 0.08 -4.80 -21.95
C GLY A 468 1.38 -5.60 -21.79
N ASN A 469 2.13 -5.38 -20.71
CA ASN A 469 3.40 -6.08 -20.46
C ASN A 469 3.65 -6.44 -18.99
N ARG A 470 2.65 -6.22 -18.14
CA ARG A 470 2.70 -6.39 -16.68
C ARG A 470 1.28 -6.44 -16.12
N PHE A 471 1.15 -6.80 -14.86
CA PHE A 471 -0.11 -6.66 -14.13
C PHE A 471 -0.05 -5.50 -13.15
N GLU A 472 -1.14 -4.76 -13.02
CA GLU A 472 -1.31 -3.64 -12.11
C GLU A 472 -2.28 -4.06 -11.00
N PHE A 473 -1.79 -4.16 -9.76
CA PHE A 473 -2.60 -4.45 -8.59
C PHE A 473 -3.04 -3.16 -7.91
N ARG A 474 -4.29 -2.72 -8.18
CA ARG A 474 -4.84 -1.42 -7.78
C ARG A 474 -5.47 -1.39 -6.38
N ALA A 475 -5.79 -2.56 -5.83
CA ALA A 475 -6.49 -2.66 -4.54
C ALA A 475 -5.61 -2.33 -3.33
N VAL A 476 -4.30 -2.17 -3.51
CA VAL A 476 -3.36 -1.84 -2.43
C VAL A 476 -3.58 -0.41 -1.95
N GLY A 477 -3.62 -0.21 -0.62
CA GLY A 477 -3.84 1.10 0.01
C GLY A 477 -2.60 2.01 -0.02
N SER A 478 -2.82 3.32 -0.05
CA SER A 478 -1.76 4.35 -0.04
C SER A 478 -0.87 4.32 1.20
N GLN A 479 -1.34 3.81 2.35
CA GLN A 479 -0.51 3.66 3.56
C GLN A 479 0.17 2.29 3.66
N ALA A 480 -0.38 1.26 3.00
CA ALA A 480 0.09 -0.12 3.15
C ALA A 480 1.54 -0.32 2.67
N ASN A 481 2.28 -1.20 3.31
CA ASN A 481 3.57 -1.67 2.82
C ASN A 481 3.37 -2.56 1.58
N CYS A 482 4.03 -2.27 0.45
CA CYS A 482 3.89 -3.06 -0.78
C CYS A 482 4.19 -4.54 -0.55
N ALA A 483 5.10 -4.84 0.37
CA ALA A 483 5.51 -6.19 0.73
C ALA A 483 4.32 -7.10 1.08
N SER A 484 3.29 -6.62 1.80
CA SER A 484 2.14 -7.46 2.16
C SER A 484 1.47 -8.09 0.93
N ALA A 485 1.18 -7.27 -0.09
CA ALA A 485 0.61 -7.71 -1.35
C ALA A 485 1.60 -8.54 -2.19
N MET A 486 2.87 -8.15 -2.22
CA MET A 486 3.90 -8.83 -3.00
C MET A 486 4.31 -10.18 -2.41
N ILE A 487 4.29 -10.36 -1.09
CA ILE A 487 4.48 -11.66 -0.44
C ILE A 487 3.41 -12.63 -0.90
N ALA A 488 2.13 -12.23 -0.79
CA ALA A 488 1.01 -13.08 -1.17
C ALA A 488 1.03 -13.42 -2.67
N LEU A 489 1.25 -12.42 -3.54
CA LEU A 489 1.26 -12.61 -4.99
C LEU A 489 2.42 -13.49 -5.47
N ASN A 490 3.65 -13.21 -5.03
CA ASN A 490 4.82 -13.97 -5.49
C ASN A 490 4.82 -15.39 -4.90
N ALA A 491 4.37 -15.60 -3.66
CA ALA A 491 4.24 -16.94 -3.09
C ALA A 491 3.15 -17.76 -3.81
N ALA A 492 1.97 -17.17 -4.05
CA ALA A 492 0.90 -17.82 -4.80
C ALA A 492 1.33 -18.22 -6.21
N LEU A 493 2.08 -17.34 -6.90
CA LEU A 493 2.62 -17.68 -8.21
C LEU A 493 3.71 -18.74 -8.15
N ALA A 494 4.60 -18.69 -7.17
CA ALA A 494 5.66 -19.70 -7.00
C ALA A 494 5.08 -21.11 -6.84
N ASP A 495 4.03 -21.24 -6.01
CA ASP A 495 3.30 -22.49 -5.83
C ASP A 495 2.63 -22.95 -7.13
N GLN A 496 1.91 -22.04 -7.80
CA GLN A 496 1.24 -22.32 -9.06
C GLN A 496 2.20 -22.73 -10.19
N LEU A 497 3.36 -22.07 -10.32
CA LEU A 497 4.40 -22.44 -11.29
C LEU A 497 5.04 -23.79 -10.96
N THR A 498 5.19 -24.10 -9.67
CA THR A 498 5.65 -25.42 -9.22
C THR A 498 4.65 -26.51 -9.57
N THR A 499 3.34 -26.27 -9.39
CA THR A 499 2.29 -27.18 -9.87
C THR A 499 2.34 -27.33 -11.39
N PHE A 500 2.43 -26.22 -12.12
CA PHE A 500 2.50 -26.25 -13.59
C PHE A 500 3.66 -27.08 -14.11
N LYS A 501 4.86 -26.93 -13.53
CA LYS A 501 6.04 -27.73 -13.87
C LYS A 501 5.76 -29.23 -13.70
N LYS A 502 5.16 -29.62 -12.56
CA LYS A 502 4.81 -31.01 -12.27
C LYS A 502 3.79 -31.56 -13.27
N ASP A 503 2.76 -30.80 -13.58
CA ASP A 503 1.70 -31.22 -14.49
C ASP A 503 2.22 -31.41 -15.93
N VAL A 504 3.09 -30.50 -16.39
CA VAL A 504 3.73 -30.60 -17.71
C VAL A 504 4.73 -31.76 -17.76
N ASP A 505 5.59 -31.91 -16.75
CA ASP A 505 6.56 -33.02 -16.70
C ASP A 505 5.87 -34.38 -16.69
N ALA A 506 4.75 -34.52 -15.97
CA ALA A 506 3.98 -35.76 -15.93
C ALA A 506 3.40 -36.16 -17.30
N LEU A 507 3.16 -35.21 -18.21
CA LEU A 507 2.77 -35.50 -19.59
C LEU A 507 3.99 -35.85 -20.45
N ILE A 508 5.10 -35.12 -20.29
CA ILE A 508 6.35 -35.39 -21.00
C ILE A 508 6.87 -36.80 -20.68
N GLU A 509 6.80 -37.22 -19.41
CA GLU A 509 7.17 -38.57 -18.95
C GLU A 509 6.28 -39.67 -19.56
N LYS A 510 5.04 -39.34 -19.92
CA LYS A 510 4.12 -40.25 -20.64
C LYS A 510 4.38 -40.31 -22.15
N GLY A 511 5.34 -39.54 -22.65
CA GLY A 511 5.74 -39.52 -24.06
C GLY A 511 5.14 -38.37 -24.87
N GLU A 512 4.40 -37.44 -24.25
CA GLU A 512 3.88 -36.25 -24.94
C GLU A 512 5.00 -35.28 -25.31
N PRO A 513 5.04 -34.72 -26.54
CA PRO A 513 6.02 -33.70 -26.90
C PRO A 513 5.91 -32.46 -25.99
N LYS A 514 7.07 -31.89 -25.60
CA LYS A 514 7.18 -30.72 -24.69
C LYS A 514 6.16 -29.61 -24.98
N ILE A 515 6.07 -29.17 -26.24
CA ILE A 515 5.16 -28.08 -26.65
C ILE A 515 3.69 -28.48 -26.51
N SER A 516 3.35 -29.73 -26.86
CA SER A 516 2.00 -30.27 -26.72
C SER A 516 1.60 -30.33 -25.25
N ALA A 517 2.47 -30.87 -24.39
CA ALA A 517 2.26 -30.95 -22.95
C ALA A 517 2.00 -29.57 -22.32
N ILE A 518 2.80 -28.56 -22.70
CA ILE A 518 2.62 -27.17 -22.23
C ILE A 518 1.24 -26.63 -22.65
N LEU A 519 0.88 -26.78 -23.92
CA LEU A 519 -0.39 -26.30 -24.47
C LEU A 519 -1.59 -26.96 -23.80
N ASP A 520 -1.53 -28.27 -23.56
CA ASP A 520 -2.64 -29.01 -22.94
C ASP A 520 -2.86 -28.60 -21.48
N VAL A 521 -1.79 -28.42 -20.71
CA VAL A 521 -1.90 -27.91 -19.33
C VAL A 521 -2.40 -26.47 -19.33
N VAL A 522 -1.86 -25.60 -20.18
CA VAL A 522 -2.31 -24.20 -20.33
C VAL A 522 -3.80 -24.15 -20.68
N ARG A 523 -4.26 -24.95 -21.65
CA ARG A 523 -5.67 -25.03 -22.04
C ARG A 523 -6.56 -25.47 -20.87
N GLY A 524 -6.12 -26.47 -20.11
CA GLY A 524 -6.82 -26.90 -18.90
C GLY A 524 -6.94 -25.78 -17.87
N TYR A 525 -5.85 -25.04 -17.64
CA TYR A 525 -5.82 -23.94 -16.69
C TYR A 525 -6.67 -22.74 -17.11
N ILE A 526 -6.73 -22.40 -18.40
CA ILE A 526 -7.62 -21.34 -18.91
C ILE A 526 -9.08 -21.64 -18.52
N LYS A 527 -9.52 -22.90 -18.65
CA LYS A 527 -10.88 -23.32 -18.26
C LYS A 527 -11.12 -23.16 -16.77
N ILE A 528 -10.11 -23.50 -15.95
CA ILE A 528 -10.21 -23.46 -14.49
C ILE A 528 -10.21 -22.02 -13.98
N CYS A 529 -9.32 -21.15 -14.45
CA CYS A 529 -9.23 -19.77 -13.97
C CYS A 529 -10.25 -18.83 -14.60
N LYS A 530 -11.03 -19.26 -15.60
CA LYS A 530 -12.11 -18.48 -16.23
C LYS A 530 -12.98 -17.67 -15.26
N PRO A 531 -13.37 -18.17 -14.07
CA PRO A 531 -14.18 -17.39 -13.13
C PRO A 531 -13.52 -16.09 -12.65
N ILE A 532 -12.18 -16.00 -12.58
CA ILE A 532 -11.45 -14.79 -12.14
C ILE A 532 -11.48 -13.68 -13.18
N HIS A 533 -11.67 -14.01 -14.45
CA HIS A 533 -11.61 -13.06 -15.55
C HIS A 533 -12.90 -12.25 -15.64
N PHE A 534 -12.78 -10.92 -15.55
CA PHE A 534 -13.90 -10.00 -15.64
C PHE A 534 -13.47 -8.67 -16.27
N ASP A 535 -14.01 -8.39 -17.45
CA ASP A 535 -13.72 -7.16 -18.20
C ASP A 535 -14.80 -6.06 -18.03
N GLY A 536 -15.84 -6.30 -17.21
CA GLY A 536 -16.99 -5.40 -17.01
C GLY A 536 -16.84 -4.38 -15.88
N ASN A 537 -17.93 -3.67 -15.55
CA ASN A 537 -17.96 -2.69 -14.46
C ASN A 537 -17.93 -3.37 -13.09
N GLY A 538 -16.81 -3.24 -12.35
CA GLY A 538 -16.64 -3.83 -11.03
C GLY A 538 -17.56 -3.26 -9.94
N TYR A 539 -18.16 -2.09 -10.15
CA TYR A 539 -19.06 -1.47 -9.17
C TYR A 539 -20.49 -1.97 -9.22
N SER A 540 -20.85 -2.69 -10.28
CA SER A 540 -22.23 -3.06 -10.52
C SER A 540 -22.71 -4.08 -9.50
N GLU A 541 -23.97 -4.00 -9.09
CA GLU A 541 -24.56 -4.98 -8.17
C GLU A 541 -24.67 -6.36 -8.84
N GLU A 542 -24.84 -6.37 -10.17
CA GLU A 542 -24.81 -7.58 -10.99
C GLU A 542 -23.46 -8.30 -10.86
N TRP A 543 -22.34 -7.55 -10.84
CA TRP A 543 -21.02 -8.14 -10.67
C TRP A 543 -20.86 -8.79 -9.30
N LYS A 544 -21.37 -8.18 -8.22
CA LYS A 544 -21.29 -8.78 -6.88
C LYS A 544 -22.02 -10.13 -6.83
N ILE A 545 -23.23 -10.19 -7.39
CA ILE A 545 -24.04 -11.42 -7.47
C ILE A 545 -23.34 -12.46 -8.34
N GLU A 546 -22.80 -12.04 -9.49
CA GLU A 546 -22.11 -12.91 -10.42
C GLU A 546 -20.79 -13.46 -9.85
N ALA A 547 -19.98 -12.64 -9.22
CA ALA A 547 -18.72 -13.02 -8.59
C ALA A 547 -18.94 -14.08 -7.51
N ALA A 548 -19.99 -13.95 -6.70
CA ALA A 548 -20.36 -14.96 -5.72
C ALA A 548 -20.75 -16.30 -6.39
N LYS A 549 -21.53 -16.27 -7.48
CA LYS A 549 -21.87 -17.48 -8.26
C LYS A 549 -20.64 -18.14 -8.88
N ARG A 550 -19.63 -17.33 -9.23
CA ARG A 550 -18.33 -17.76 -9.77
C ARG A 550 -17.36 -18.30 -8.70
N GLY A 551 -17.73 -18.22 -7.42
CA GLY A 551 -16.91 -18.70 -6.30
C GLY A 551 -15.79 -17.74 -5.88
N LEU A 552 -15.88 -16.45 -6.23
CA LEU A 552 -14.93 -15.43 -5.80
C LEU A 552 -15.26 -14.94 -4.39
N ASP A 553 -14.24 -14.57 -3.61
CA ASP A 553 -14.42 -14.06 -2.24
C ASP A 553 -15.09 -12.67 -2.25
N CYS A 554 -16.36 -12.65 -1.82
CA CYS A 554 -17.20 -11.45 -1.77
C CYS A 554 -17.42 -10.94 -0.33
N GLU A 555 -16.67 -11.43 0.66
CA GLU A 555 -16.78 -10.98 2.06
C GLU A 555 -16.48 -9.48 2.18
N THR A 556 -17.17 -8.76 3.07
CA THR A 556 -16.96 -7.32 3.28
C THR A 556 -16.39 -7.01 4.65
N SER A 557 -16.56 -7.92 5.62
CA SER A 557 -16.01 -7.78 6.96
C SER A 557 -14.50 -7.96 6.94
N VAL A 558 -13.75 -6.86 7.09
CA VAL A 558 -12.27 -6.88 7.14
C VAL A 558 -11.71 -7.89 8.15
N PRO A 559 -12.23 -7.98 9.40
CA PRO A 559 -11.81 -9.01 10.33
C PRO A 559 -12.01 -10.44 9.81
N VAL A 560 -13.12 -10.74 9.15
CA VAL A 560 -13.40 -12.08 8.59
C VAL A 560 -12.53 -12.35 7.37
N ILE A 561 -12.28 -11.34 6.53
CA ILE A 561 -11.39 -11.46 5.37
C ILE A 561 -10.00 -11.95 5.80
N PHE A 562 -9.49 -11.53 6.95
CA PHE A 562 -8.19 -11.99 7.45
C PHE A 562 -8.11 -13.50 7.65
N ASP A 563 -9.22 -14.21 7.89
CA ASP A 563 -9.25 -15.67 8.01
C ASP A 563 -8.70 -16.37 6.76
N ASN A 564 -8.70 -15.71 5.60
CA ASN A 564 -8.11 -16.24 4.37
C ASN A 564 -6.62 -16.59 4.50
N TYR A 565 -5.87 -15.97 5.41
CA TYR A 565 -4.49 -16.36 5.72
C TYR A 565 -4.37 -17.72 6.42
N LEU A 566 -5.42 -18.12 7.16
CA LEU A 566 -5.45 -19.34 7.96
C LEU A 566 -6.24 -20.48 7.31
N LYS A 567 -6.78 -20.26 6.11
CA LYS A 567 -7.37 -21.34 5.32
C LYS A 567 -6.32 -22.44 5.05
N PRO A 568 -6.69 -23.73 5.10
CA PRO A 568 -5.75 -24.84 4.91
C PRO A 568 -4.90 -24.71 3.64
N GLU A 569 -5.50 -24.27 2.54
CA GLU A 569 -4.84 -24.05 1.25
C GLU A 569 -3.79 -22.91 1.29
N SER A 570 -4.05 -21.84 2.05
CA SER A 570 -3.09 -20.73 2.21
C SER A 570 -1.90 -21.16 3.05
N ILE A 571 -2.15 -21.87 4.17
CA ILE A 571 -1.08 -22.41 5.02
C ILE A 571 -0.22 -23.38 4.22
N ALA A 572 -0.83 -24.33 3.51
CA ALA A 572 -0.13 -25.32 2.71
C ALA A 572 0.76 -24.65 1.64
N MET A 573 0.26 -23.62 0.96
CA MET A 573 1.02 -22.87 -0.05
C MET A 573 2.23 -22.15 0.58
N PHE A 574 2.05 -21.45 1.70
CA PHE A 574 3.15 -20.76 2.37
C PHE A 574 4.21 -21.71 2.93
N GLU A 575 3.81 -22.87 3.46
CA GLU A 575 4.74 -23.91 3.94
C GLU A 575 5.48 -24.59 2.78
N ALA A 576 4.78 -24.92 1.68
CA ALA A 576 5.37 -25.53 0.50
C ALA A 576 6.39 -24.61 -0.20
N THR A 577 6.12 -23.31 -0.23
CA THR A 577 7.04 -22.31 -0.76
C THR A 577 8.15 -21.92 0.23
N GLY A 578 8.03 -22.29 1.51
CA GLY A 578 8.97 -21.95 2.56
C GLY A 578 8.97 -20.46 2.96
N VAL A 579 7.90 -19.73 2.63
CA VAL A 579 7.80 -18.28 2.79
C VAL A 579 7.36 -17.91 4.21
N LEU A 580 6.30 -18.54 4.71
CA LEU A 580 5.79 -18.38 6.07
C LEU A 580 5.39 -19.73 6.66
N SER A 581 5.68 -19.93 7.93
CA SER A 581 5.17 -21.06 8.71
C SER A 581 3.74 -20.80 9.19
N LYS A 582 3.02 -21.87 9.53
CA LYS A 582 1.71 -21.76 10.20
C LYS A 582 1.74 -20.85 11.44
N LYS A 583 2.79 -20.92 12.25
CA LYS A 583 2.96 -20.08 13.45
C LYS A 583 3.05 -18.59 13.09
N GLU A 584 3.85 -18.25 12.07
CA GLU A 584 3.96 -16.87 11.58
C GLU A 584 2.65 -16.35 10.98
N LEU A 585 1.88 -17.20 10.29
CA LEU A 585 0.57 -16.83 9.75
C LEU A 585 -0.43 -16.50 10.86
N HIS A 586 -0.54 -17.34 11.90
CA HIS A 586 -1.38 -17.05 13.05
C HIS A 586 -1.02 -15.74 13.72
N ALA A 587 0.27 -15.49 13.95
CA ALA A 587 0.74 -14.28 14.59
C ALA A 587 0.46 -13.01 13.77
N ARG A 588 0.68 -13.05 12.46
CA ARG A 588 0.38 -11.92 11.57
C ARG A 588 -1.11 -11.61 11.54
N ASN A 589 -1.95 -12.63 11.60
CA ASN A 589 -3.40 -12.45 11.70
C ASN A 589 -3.82 -11.81 13.02
N GLU A 590 -3.25 -12.27 14.14
CA GLU A 590 -3.46 -11.66 15.45
C GLU A 590 -3.12 -10.16 15.43
N VAL A 591 -1.95 -9.81 14.87
CA VAL A 591 -1.54 -8.40 14.69
C VAL A 591 -2.52 -7.63 13.81
N LYS A 592 -3.04 -8.23 12.74
CA LYS A 592 -4.03 -7.59 11.85
C LYS A 592 -5.35 -7.32 12.58
N TRP A 593 -5.89 -8.27 13.34
CA TRP A 593 -7.10 -8.08 14.15
C TRP A 593 -6.91 -7.04 15.25
N GLU A 594 -5.78 -7.09 15.95
CA GLU A 594 -5.44 -6.12 16.99
C GLU A 594 -5.31 -4.70 16.40
N THR A 595 -4.63 -4.56 15.27
CA THR A 595 -4.44 -3.28 14.58
C THR A 595 -5.78 -2.72 14.10
N TYR A 596 -6.62 -3.56 13.49
CA TYR A 596 -7.97 -3.17 13.07
C TYR A 596 -8.79 -2.65 14.26
N THR A 597 -8.83 -3.43 15.34
CA THR A 597 -9.55 -3.08 16.58
C THR A 597 -9.07 -1.75 17.13
N LYS A 598 -7.76 -1.56 17.27
CA LYS A 598 -7.18 -0.31 17.80
C LYS A 598 -7.49 0.89 16.92
N LYS A 599 -7.45 0.74 15.59
CA LYS A 599 -7.79 1.83 14.66
C LYS A 599 -9.24 2.27 14.84
N ILE A 600 -10.20 1.36 14.73
CA ILE A 600 -11.63 1.69 14.92
C ILE A 600 -11.89 2.20 16.34
N GLN A 601 -11.19 1.67 17.35
CA GLN A 601 -11.30 2.16 18.72
C GLN A 601 -10.86 3.61 18.87
N ILE A 602 -9.74 4.01 18.26
CA ILE A 602 -9.25 5.39 18.29
C ILE A 602 -10.26 6.30 17.58
N GLU A 603 -10.77 5.91 16.41
CA GLU A 603 -11.79 6.66 15.69
C GLU A 603 -13.05 6.87 16.54
N ALA A 604 -13.58 5.81 17.16
CA ALA A 604 -14.74 5.90 18.05
C ALA A 604 -14.51 6.81 19.26
N ARG A 605 -13.33 6.74 19.89
CA ARG A 605 -12.98 7.61 21.02
C ARG A 605 -12.91 9.07 20.61
N VAL A 606 -12.25 9.37 19.49
CA VAL A 606 -12.07 10.73 19.00
C VAL A 606 -13.39 11.32 18.51
N LEU A 607 -14.21 10.56 17.79
CA LEU A 607 -15.53 11.01 17.35
C LEU A 607 -16.43 11.31 18.56
N GLY A 608 -16.49 10.40 19.54
CA GLY A 608 -17.29 10.59 20.75
C GLY A 608 -16.86 11.82 21.55
N ASP A 609 -15.56 12.00 21.76
CA ASP A 609 -15.01 13.18 22.44
C ASP A 609 -15.34 14.49 21.69
N LEU A 610 -15.09 14.53 20.38
CA LEU A 610 -15.37 15.72 19.58
C LEU A 610 -16.86 16.04 19.49
N ALA A 611 -17.72 15.02 19.35
CA ALA A 611 -19.16 15.20 19.34
C ALA A 611 -19.65 15.87 20.64
N MET A 612 -19.17 15.38 21.79
CA MET A 612 -19.56 15.86 23.12
C MET A 612 -18.95 17.20 23.50
N ASN A 613 -17.68 17.43 23.18
CA ASN A 613 -16.93 18.59 23.67
C ASN A 613 -16.84 19.74 22.66
N HIS A 614 -17.06 19.48 21.37
CA HIS A 614 -16.95 20.49 20.30
C HIS A 614 -18.27 20.73 19.58
N ILE A 615 -18.99 19.68 19.19
CA ILE A 615 -20.17 19.82 18.32
C ILE A 615 -21.43 20.20 19.11
N ILE A 616 -21.83 19.36 20.09
CA ILE A 616 -23.03 19.61 20.90
C ILE A 616 -23.00 21.00 21.56
N PRO A 617 -21.91 21.44 22.23
CA PRO A 617 -21.89 22.74 22.89
C PRO A 617 -22.08 23.91 21.91
N VAL A 618 -21.57 23.80 20.69
CA VAL A 618 -21.73 24.82 19.65
C VAL A 618 -23.16 24.83 19.12
N ALA A 619 -23.74 23.66 18.86
CA ALA A 619 -25.12 23.52 18.41
C ALA A 619 -26.11 24.06 19.45
N THR A 620 -25.94 23.71 20.73
CA THR A 620 -26.78 24.22 21.84
C THR A 620 -26.68 25.73 21.97
N ARG A 621 -25.48 26.32 21.87
CA ARG A 621 -25.33 27.78 21.91
C ARG A 621 -26.05 28.48 20.76
N TYR A 622 -25.99 27.92 19.55
CA TYR A 622 -26.72 28.47 18.41
C TYR A 622 -28.23 28.30 18.58
N GLN A 623 -28.68 27.16 19.12
CA GLN A 623 -30.07 26.93 19.47
C GLN A 623 -30.59 27.96 20.47
N THR A 624 -29.81 28.33 21.50
CA THR A 624 -30.16 29.40 22.45
C THR A 624 -30.37 30.74 21.73
N ASN A 625 -29.53 31.10 20.76
CA ASN A 625 -29.70 32.34 19.98
C ASN A 625 -31.02 32.33 19.19
N LEU A 626 -31.40 31.19 18.61
CA LEU A 626 -32.67 31.04 17.90
C LEU A 626 -33.86 31.14 18.86
N ILE A 627 -33.78 30.48 20.02
CA ILE A 627 -34.81 30.55 21.06
C ILE A 627 -35.01 31.99 21.55
N ASP A 628 -33.92 32.70 21.84
CA ASP A 628 -33.96 34.11 22.24
C ASP A 628 -34.60 34.99 21.17
N ASN A 629 -34.33 34.71 19.89
CA ASN A 629 -34.96 35.41 18.78
C ASN A 629 -36.49 35.17 18.77
N VAL A 630 -36.93 33.91 18.88
CA VAL A 630 -38.35 33.56 18.91
C VAL A 630 -39.06 34.24 20.08
N TYR A 631 -38.51 34.18 21.30
CA TYR A 631 -39.09 34.86 22.47
C TYR A 631 -39.21 36.38 22.28
N LYS A 632 -38.19 37.01 21.67
CA LYS A 632 -38.23 38.45 21.36
C LYS A 632 -39.25 38.78 20.27
N MET A 633 -39.44 37.93 19.27
CA MET A 633 -40.48 38.17 18.26
C MET A 633 -41.89 38.03 18.85
N GLN A 634 -42.09 37.07 19.75
CA GLN A 634 -43.36 36.89 20.46
C GLN A 634 -43.74 38.09 21.33
N SER A 635 -42.76 38.84 21.86
CA SER A 635 -43.03 40.05 22.65
C SER A 635 -43.20 41.32 21.80
N LEU A 636 -42.72 41.33 20.55
CA LEU A 636 -42.78 42.50 19.65
C LEU A 636 -44.02 42.54 18.76
N PHE A 637 -44.63 41.39 18.44
CA PHE A 637 -45.74 41.29 17.50
C PHE A 637 -46.97 40.61 18.10
N PRO A 638 -48.20 40.86 17.56
CA PRO A 638 -49.39 40.09 17.91
C PRO A 638 -49.19 38.58 17.67
N VAL A 639 -49.87 37.74 18.45
CA VAL A 639 -49.67 36.28 18.51
C VAL A 639 -49.66 35.61 17.13
N ASP A 640 -50.66 35.89 16.29
CA ASP A 640 -50.78 35.25 14.98
C ASP A 640 -49.59 35.62 14.06
N LYS A 641 -49.18 36.89 14.08
CA LYS A 641 -48.05 37.36 13.27
C LYS A 641 -46.72 36.86 13.81
N ALA A 642 -46.55 36.84 15.14
CA ALA A 642 -45.36 36.30 15.77
C ALA A 642 -45.19 34.80 15.46
N THR A 643 -46.28 34.04 15.48
CA THR A 643 -46.28 32.60 15.18
C THR A 643 -45.87 32.33 13.73
N GLU A 644 -46.45 33.07 12.79
CA GLU A 644 -46.08 32.98 11.36
C GLU A 644 -44.59 33.29 11.15
N LEU A 645 -44.11 34.41 11.68
CA LEU A 645 -42.72 34.86 11.52
C LEU A 645 -41.71 33.92 12.20
N SER A 646 -42.07 33.30 13.32
CA SER A 646 -41.19 32.43 14.12
C SER A 646 -41.15 30.98 13.63
N SER A 647 -42.08 30.58 12.75
CA SER A 647 -42.28 29.19 12.33
C SER A 647 -40.98 28.49 11.88
N LYS A 648 -40.19 29.15 11.02
CA LYS A 648 -38.91 28.59 10.53
C LYS A 648 -37.83 28.50 11.60
N ASN A 649 -37.79 29.45 12.54
CA ASN A 649 -36.85 29.35 13.66
C ASN A 649 -37.25 28.21 14.61
N LEU A 650 -38.54 27.99 14.83
CA LEU A 650 -39.04 26.85 15.61
C LEU A 650 -38.67 25.51 14.96
N GLU A 651 -38.83 25.37 13.63
CA GLU A 651 -38.40 24.19 12.87
C GLU A 651 -36.89 23.91 13.08
N LEU A 652 -36.04 24.93 12.98
CA LEU A 652 -34.59 24.78 13.21
C LEU A 652 -34.26 24.44 14.66
N ILE A 653 -34.96 25.02 15.64
CA ILE A 653 -34.77 24.72 17.06
C ILE A 653 -35.08 23.24 17.33
N GLU A 654 -36.20 22.75 16.80
CA GLU A 654 -36.60 21.34 16.90
C GLU A 654 -35.58 20.43 16.24
N GLU A 655 -35.16 20.74 15.01
CA GLU A 655 -34.17 19.94 14.28
C GLU A 655 -32.84 19.86 15.03
N ILE A 656 -32.33 20.97 15.56
CA ILE A 656 -31.11 20.97 16.36
C ILE A 656 -31.30 20.11 17.62
N SER A 657 -32.45 20.20 18.29
CA SER A 657 -32.76 19.41 19.49
C SER A 657 -32.74 17.92 19.20
N VAL A 658 -33.44 17.49 18.15
CA VAL A 658 -33.52 16.08 17.74
C VAL A 658 -32.15 15.55 17.37
N ARG A 659 -31.36 16.30 16.60
CA ARG A 659 -30.02 15.87 16.18
C ARG A 659 -29.04 15.80 17.34
N THR A 660 -29.05 16.77 18.25
CA THR A 660 -28.15 16.77 19.41
C THR A 660 -28.50 15.66 20.40
N ALA A 661 -29.79 15.39 20.62
CA ALA A 661 -30.25 14.24 21.40
C ALA A 661 -29.79 12.91 20.78
N PHE A 662 -30.01 12.74 19.47
CA PHE A 662 -29.56 11.53 18.74
C PHE A 662 -28.05 11.30 18.89
N ILE A 663 -27.24 12.34 18.66
CA ILE A 663 -25.78 12.25 18.79
C ILE A 663 -25.40 11.82 20.20
N LYS A 664 -26.01 12.42 21.24
CA LYS A 664 -25.72 12.08 22.63
C LYS A 664 -26.00 10.60 22.93
N GLU A 665 -27.19 10.13 22.58
CA GLU A 665 -27.64 8.76 22.83
C GLU A 665 -26.79 7.73 22.08
N HIS A 666 -26.44 8.00 20.82
CA HIS A 666 -25.63 7.09 20.00
C HIS A 666 -24.16 7.09 20.43
N VAL A 667 -23.63 8.22 20.88
CA VAL A 667 -22.28 8.26 21.49
C VAL A 667 -22.25 7.43 22.77
N ASP A 668 -23.25 7.56 23.65
CA ASP A 668 -23.32 6.75 24.87
C ASP A 668 -23.44 5.25 24.54
N SER A 669 -24.30 4.89 23.59
CA SER A 669 -24.49 3.51 23.13
C SER A 669 -23.19 2.94 22.52
N MET A 670 -22.50 3.71 21.69
CA MET A 670 -21.20 3.34 21.12
C MET A 670 -20.14 3.14 22.22
N ILE A 671 -20.14 3.97 23.26
CA ILE A 671 -19.22 3.81 24.41
C ILE A 671 -19.50 2.51 25.15
N GLU A 672 -20.77 2.17 25.40
CA GLU A 672 -21.14 0.89 26.04
C GLU A 672 -20.80 -0.31 25.16
N ALA A 673 -21.13 -0.27 23.86
CA ALA A 673 -20.74 -1.31 22.91
C ALA A 673 -19.22 -1.54 22.91
N ARG A 674 -18.43 -0.47 22.93
CA ARG A 674 -16.97 -0.53 23.05
C ARG A 674 -16.50 -1.13 24.37
N LYS A 675 -17.15 -0.82 25.49
CA LYS A 675 -16.84 -1.41 26.81
C LYS A 675 -17.10 -2.91 26.82
N VAL A 676 -18.18 -3.37 26.17
CA VAL A 676 -18.49 -4.79 26.02
C VAL A 676 -17.46 -5.47 25.11
N ALA A 677 -17.22 -4.93 23.92
CA ALA A 677 -16.26 -5.48 22.96
C ALA A 677 -14.84 -5.59 23.55
N ASN A 678 -14.41 -4.62 24.36
CA ASN A 678 -13.10 -4.64 25.01
C ASN A 678 -12.89 -5.77 26.02
N LYS A 679 -13.96 -6.41 26.50
CA LYS A 679 -13.88 -7.56 27.42
C LYS A 679 -13.77 -8.89 26.69
N ILE A 680 -13.89 -8.91 25.36
CA ILE A 680 -13.72 -10.12 24.56
C ILE A 680 -12.23 -10.49 24.58
N GLU A 681 -11.89 -11.72 24.94
CA GLU A 681 -10.50 -12.16 25.03
C GLU A 681 -9.90 -12.50 23.67
N CYS A 682 -10.68 -13.11 22.78
CA CYS A 682 -10.24 -13.45 21.42
C CYS A 682 -10.17 -12.20 20.54
N GLU A 683 -9.00 -11.88 19.98
CA GLU A 683 -8.83 -10.70 19.12
C GLU A 683 -9.65 -10.76 17.84
N ARG A 684 -9.84 -11.95 17.24
CA ARG A 684 -10.71 -12.13 16.07
C ARG A 684 -12.15 -11.71 16.39
N GLU A 685 -12.74 -12.28 17.44
CA GLU A 685 -14.12 -11.98 17.85
C GLU A 685 -14.27 -10.52 18.28
N LYS A 686 -13.25 -9.96 18.93
CA LYS A 686 -13.20 -8.54 19.28
C LYS A 686 -13.21 -7.67 18.02
N ALA A 687 -12.37 -7.97 17.04
CA ALA A 687 -12.32 -7.22 15.79
C ALA A 687 -13.65 -7.28 15.03
N ILE A 688 -14.31 -8.45 15.00
CA ILE A 688 -15.67 -8.61 14.43
C ILE A 688 -16.67 -7.75 15.21
N ALA A 689 -16.67 -7.78 16.55
CA ALA A 689 -17.57 -6.95 17.34
C ALA A 689 -17.38 -5.45 17.08
N TYR A 690 -16.14 -4.99 16.85
CA TYR A 690 -15.85 -3.62 16.43
C TYR A 690 -16.36 -3.30 15.02
N HIS A 691 -16.19 -4.23 14.08
CA HIS A 691 -16.72 -4.08 12.73
C HIS A 691 -18.26 -4.03 12.72
N ASP A 692 -18.93 -4.92 13.44
CA ASP A 692 -20.38 -5.08 13.33
C ASP A 692 -21.16 -4.05 14.17
N ASN A 693 -20.62 -3.62 15.31
CA ASN A 693 -21.37 -2.79 16.27
C ASN A 693 -20.81 -1.38 16.49
N ILE A 694 -19.52 -1.13 16.25
CA ILE A 694 -18.89 0.18 16.51
C ILE A 694 -18.68 0.96 15.21
N ALA A 695 -18.18 0.33 14.15
CA ALA A 695 -17.96 1.01 12.87
C ALA A 695 -19.25 1.62 12.27
N PRO A 696 -20.42 0.96 12.29
CA PRO A 696 -21.67 1.56 11.80
C PRO A 696 -22.08 2.81 12.58
N ALA A 697 -21.91 2.81 13.91
CA ALA A 697 -22.25 3.94 14.77
C ALA A 697 -21.44 5.21 14.42
N LEU A 698 -20.20 5.05 13.94
CA LEU A 698 -19.39 6.19 13.46
C LEU A 698 -20.10 6.95 12.34
N GLU A 699 -20.69 6.22 11.38
CA GLU A 699 -21.34 6.80 10.21
C GLU A 699 -22.70 7.42 10.56
N GLU A 700 -23.45 6.79 11.47
CA GLU A 700 -24.72 7.32 12.00
C GLU A 700 -24.51 8.64 12.77
N ILE A 701 -23.56 8.67 13.70
CA ILE A 701 -23.21 9.88 14.46
C ILE A 701 -22.74 10.98 13.51
N ARG A 702 -21.84 10.64 12.58
CA ARG A 702 -21.35 11.57 11.55
C ARG A 702 -22.50 12.21 10.78
N TYR A 703 -23.47 11.43 10.32
CA TYR A 703 -24.59 11.96 9.53
C TYR A 703 -25.31 13.11 10.26
N HIS A 704 -25.57 12.97 11.55
CA HIS A 704 -26.23 14.02 12.33
C HIS A 704 -25.32 15.24 12.56
N ILE A 705 -24.01 15.03 12.76
CA ILE A 705 -23.02 16.12 12.86
C ILE A 705 -22.96 16.91 11.54
N ASP A 706 -22.88 16.23 10.41
CA ASP A 706 -22.77 16.86 9.09
C ASP A 706 -24.03 17.68 8.76
N LYS A 707 -25.22 17.25 9.23
CA LYS A 707 -26.45 18.03 9.11
C LYS A 707 -26.48 19.24 10.06
N LEU A 708 -25.94 19.13 11.28
CA LEU A 708 -25.77 20.29 12.15
C LEU A 708 -24.82 21.33 11.56
N GLU A 709 -23.77 20.91 10.85
CA GLU A 709 -22.82 21.81 10.19
C GLU A 709 -23.48 22.77 9.17
N LEU A 710 -24.57 22.32 8.53
CA LEU A 710 -25.35 23.09 7.56
C LEU A 710 -26.27 24.13 8.21
N ILE A 711 -26.72 23.87 9.43
CA ILE A 711 -27.73 24.69 10.12
C ILE A 711 -27.06 25.71 11.04
N VAL A 712 -26.01 25.29 11.74
CA VAL A 712 -25.29 26.12 12.70
C VAL A 712 -24.52 27.22 11.98
N ASP A 713 -24.57 28.44 12.53
CA ASP A 713 -23.81 29.59 12.01
C ASP A 713 -22.32 29.23 11.81
N ASN A 714 -21.83 29.46 10.59
CA ASN A 714 -20.46 29.23 10.21
C ASN A 714 -19.45 29.94 11.13
N GLN A 715 -19.79 31.10 11.70
CA GLN A 715 -18.93 31.82 12.64
C GLN A 715 -18.73 31.07 13.97
N MET A 716 -19.70 30.24 14.36
CA MET A 716 -19.66 29.46 15.59
C MET A 716 -19.00 28.09 15.39
N TRP A 717 -19.05 27.56 14.17
CA TRP A 717 -18.51 26.24 13.85
C TRP A 717 -16.97 26.17 14.01
N THR A 718 -16.52 25.33 14.93
CA THR A 718 -15.14 25.34 15.45
C THR A 718 -14.13 24.61 14.57
N LEU A 719 -14.56 23.62 13.79
CA LEU A 719 -13.68 22.81 12.94
C LEU A 719 -13.60 23.39 11.53
N PRO A 720 -12.41 23.41 10.89
CA PRO A 720 -12.30 23.69 9.47
C PRO A 720 -13.25 22.83 8.63
N LYS A 721 -14.03 23.48 7.76
CA LYS A 721 -14.98 22.80 6.87
C LYS A 721 -14.25 22.20 5.66
N TYR A 722 -14.85 21.22 4.98
CA TYR A 722 -14.20 20.60 3.81
C TYR A 722 -13.84 21.62 2.72
N ARG A 723 -14.68 22.65 2.50
CA ARG A 723 -14.38 23.74 1.56
C ARG A 723 -13.08 24.49 1.88
N GLU A 724 -12.66 24.50 3.14
CA GLU A 724 -11.41 25.10 3.59
C GLU A 724 -10.26 24.11 3.43
N LEU A 725 -10.46 22.84 3.81
CA LEU A 725 -9.44 21.79 3.77
C LEU A 725 -9.02 21.40 2.34
N LEU A 726 -9.94 21.46 1.39
CA LEU A 726 -9.74 21.00 0.00
C LEU A 726 -9.24 22.10 -0.94
N PHE A 727 -9.53 23.36 -0.64
CA PHE A 727 -9.29 24.48 -1.56
C PHE A 727 -8.38 25.59 -1.01
N ILE A 728 -8.21 25.70 0.31
CA ILE A 728 -7.31 26.70 0.89
C ILE A 728 -5.92 26.08 1.00
N ARG A 729 -4.95 26.76 0.39
CA ARG A 729 -3.57 26.32 0.27
C ARG A 729 -2.65 27.51 0.40
#